data_AF-R9L8A0-F1
#
_entry.id   AF-R9L8A0-F1
#
_cell.length_a   1.000
_cell.length_b   1.000
_cell.length_c   1.000
_cell.angle_alpha   90.00
_cell.angle_beta   90.00
_cell.angle_gamma   90.00
#
_symmetry.space_group_name_H-M   'P 1'
#
loop_
_entity.id
_entity.type
_entity.pdbx_description
1 polymer ?
#
loop_
_entity_poly.entity_id
_entity_poly.type
_entity_poly.pdbx_seq_one_letter_code
_entity_poly.pdbx_strand_id
1 'polypeptide(L)'
;METMIAERYELCRERISEIAQNAEVGEELKAYFTCAAKLAGQILNAYELVGQGFFAGAPIAELRRANRALYEELFSQNYERCYGNPAYACKMLGADRGKMLSFLYAELRCMIPCAFERRLTDLVIRMELFVEVYNMFSYAMQEGEPAPSDETLRDTMYWFVSDYSETTAQWRVATQVDPAHDFAVRIVMDSDLNNVSYLYKYGEFITPETEALAQYLASLSDERIQLIADTYTQGYRIGFEKAGKPLEKKETVDIIYVLGFERIVRAAIGNFAKMGLKPVIYRASDSIFHRKGMGKSGYYGADANKQYRFDHKDDIGLFLDKKLVNRKLEVLQLAYEQVKDQARGYAGPAVIEVFGEKPFAPQTKQEACVLRPEQQKLSAEYRGASAEIVNRYIIGEERSFTVIAFPLPDIGERFEEIFDETVKLNTLDYKTYERVQALMIDALNTAEYVRIKGMNGNRTDLRVALYPVKNPDKEAVFENCVADVNIPVGEIFTSPVLAGTNGTLHVSHVFLNELEYRNLELMFENGMISDYTCTNFECEEENKKYVKENVLFNYDTLPMGEFAIGTNTTAYMTAKKYDISHLFPILIAEKTGPHFAVGDTCYSREEDVKLYNEDGKEIVAKDNEVSLLRHSEVSKAYFACHTDITIPYDELGEITACYADKTECTIIKNGRFVLAGTQELNNAFDET
;
A
#
# COMPACT_ATOMS: atom_id res chain seq x y z
N MET A 1 -14.90 -5.22 33.43
CA MET A 1 -13.88 -4.62 32.55
C MET A 1 -14.41 -3.32 31.93
N GLU A 2 -15.58 -3.34 31.29
CA GLU A 2 -16.22 -2.14 30.71
C GLU A 2 -16.46 -1.00 31.73
N THR A 3 -16.93 -1.32 32.94
CA THR A 3 -17.16 -0.32 34.00
C THR A 3 -15.88 0.40 34.46
N MET A 4 -14.74 -0.31 34.43
CA MET A 4 -13.44 0.23 34.81
C MET A 4 -12.86 1.15 33.72
N ILE A 5 -13.05 0.79 32.45
CA ILE A 5 -12.61 1.64 31.32
C ILE A 5 -13.44 2.92 31.25
N ALA A 6 -14.75 2.85 31.51
CA ALA A 6 -15.61 4.03 31.59
C ALA A 6 -15.19 4.98 32.73
N GLU A 7 -14.84 4.46 33.91
CA GLU A 7 -14.34 5.28 35.02
C GLU A 7 -13.01 5.97 34.67
N ARG A 8 -12.05 5.22 34.09
CA ARG A 8 -10.78 5.77 33.60
C ARG A 8 -10.99 6.85 32.54
N TYR A 9 -11.93 6.63 31.63
CA TYR A 9 -12.33 7.61 30.62
C TYR A 9 -12.81 8.92 31.24
N GLU A 10 -13.74 8.86 32.21
CA GLU A 10 -14.28 10.05 32.86
C GLU A 10 -13.19 10.83 33.61
N LEU A 11 -12.33 10.13 34.38
CA LEU A 11 -11.20 10.74 35.09
C LEU A 11 -10.23 11.44 34.14
N CYS A 12 -9.84 10.78 33.05
CA CYS A 12 -8.95 11.38 32.07
C CYS A 12 -9.62 12.53 31.30
N ARG A 13 -10.92 12.44 30.99
CA ARG A 13 -11.68 13.50 30.31
C ARG A 13 -11.74 14.76 31.17
N GLU A 14 -12.05 14.62 32.46
CA GLU A 14 -12.04 15.73 33.41
C GLU A 14 -10.66 16.37 33.48
N ARG A 15 -9.61 15.55 33.64
CA ARG A 15 -8.23 16.05 33.70
C ARG A 15 -7.80 16.77 32.42
N ILE A 16 -8.13 16.24 31.25
CA ILE A 16 -7.85 16.89 29.96
C ILE A 16 -8.57 18.23 29.86
N SER A 17 -9.82 18.31 30.32
CA SER A 17 -10.56 19.58 30.37
C SER A 17 -9.88 20.62 31.27
N GLU A 18 -9.36 20.22 32.44
CA GLU A 18 -8.59 21.10 33.33
C GLU A 18 -7.31 21.60 32.63
N ILE A 19 -6.54 20.70 32.01
CA ILE A 19 -5.30 21.05 31.29
C ILE A 19 -5.59 22.04 30.15
N ALA A 20 -6.70 21.87 29.43
CA ALA A 20 -7.12 22.76 28.34
C ALA A 20 -7.46 24.18 28.83
N GLN A 21 -7.91 24.33 30.07
CA GLN A 21 -8.23 25.62 30.69
C GLN A 21 -6.98 26.28 31.28
N ASN A 22 -6.18 25.52 32.03
CA ASN A 22 -4.96 26.01 32.65
C ASN A 22 -3.96 24.88 32.90
N ALA A 23 -3.05 24.66 31.96
CA ALA A 23 -1.90 23.78 32.18
C ALA A 23 -0.93 24.39 33.22
N GLU A 24 -0.70 23.64 34.30
CA GLU A 24 0.19 23.95 35.42
C GLU A 24 1.56 23.31 35.20
N VAL A 25 2.26 23.80 34.19
CA VAL A 25 3.61 23.39 33.78
C VAL A 25 4.44 24.63 33.43
N GLY A 26 5.75 24.44 33.26
CA GLY A 26 6.65 25.52 32.85
C GLY A 26 6.17 26.23 31.58
N GLU A 27 6.49 27.53 31.46
CA GLU A 27 5.97 28.42 30.42
C GLU A 27 6.21 27.89 28.99
N GLU A 28 7.36 27.23 28.78
CA GLU A 28 7.77 26.58 27.53
C GLU A 28 6.80 25.47 27.08
N LEU A 29 6.27 24.70 28.03
CA LEU A 29 5.42 23.53 27.81
C LEU A 29 3.92 23.86 27.85
N LYS A 30 3.57 24.99 28.47
CA LYS A 30 2.18 25.42 28.67
C LYS A 30 1.42 25.50 27.35
N ALA A 31 2.04 26.05 26.31
CA ALA A 31 1.45 26.15 24.98
C ALA A 31 1.17 24.78 24.35
N TYR A 32 2.10 23.84 24.47
CA TYR A 32 1.96 22.47 23.97
C TYR A 32 0.80 21.74 24.65
N PHE A 33 0.81 21.64 25.98
CA PHE A 33 -0.21 20.87 26.71
C PHE A 33 -1.60 21.48 26.59
N THR A 34 -1.71 22.81 26.55
CA THR A 34 -2.99 23.49 26.29
C THR A 34 -3.51 23.17 24.89
N CYS A 35 -2.65 23.19 23.87
CA CYS A 35 -3.02 22.86 22.48
C CYS A 35 -3.43 21.39 22.36
N ALA A 36 -2.61 20.47 22.86
CA ALA A 36 -2.87 19.03 22.83
C ALA A 36 -4.16 18.66 23.59
N ALA A 37 -4.41 19.26 24.75
CA ALA A 37 -5.63 19.03 25.52
C ALA A 37 -6.88 19.56 24.81
N LYS A 38 -6.79 20.70 24.10
CA LYS A 38 -7.89 21.22 23.28
C LYS A 38 -8.22 20.30 22.11
N LEU A 39 -7.20 19.79 21.41
CA LEU A 39 -7.38 18.78 20.36
C LEU A 39 -8.06 17.53 20.93
N ALA A 40 -7.54 16.99 22.04
CA ALA A 40 -8.14 15.84 22.71
C ALA A 40 -9.61 16.12 23.09
N GLY A 41 -9.90 17.28 23.68
CA GLY A 41 -11.27 17.71 24.00
C GLY A 41 -12.19 17.78 22.78
N GLN A 42 -11.71 18.27 21.63
CA GLN A 42 -12.50 18.26 20.37
C GLN A 42 -12.82 16.83 19.91
N ILE A 43 -11.87 15.90 20.02
CA ILE A 43 -12.07 14.49 19.66
C ILE A 43 -13.05 13.81 20.62
N LEU A 44 -12.96 14.10 21.92
CA LEU A 44 -13.90 13.58 22.93
C LEU A 44 -15.32 14.12 22.70
N ASN A 45 -15.44 15.39 22.30
CA ASN A 45 -16.73 15.93 21.87
C ASN A 45 -17.26 15.21 20.62
N ALA A 46 -16.39 14.86 19.66
CA ALA A 46 -16.80 14.05 18.51
C ALA A 46 -17.29 12.66 18.93
N TYR A 47 -16.64 11.99 19.88
CA TYR A 47 -17.11 10.71 20.45
C TYR A 47 -18.53 10.82 21.03
N GLU A 48 -18.83 11.88 21.77
CA GLU A 48 -20.18 12.15 22.30
C GLU A 48 -21.20 12.40 21.18
N LEU A 49 -20.85 13.23 20.19
CA LEU A 49 -21.72 13.51 19.04
C LEU A 49 -22.03 12.25 18.21
N VAL A 50 -21.05 11.35 18.05
CA VAL A 50 -21.26 10.03 17.43
C VAL A 50 -22.25 9.22 18.24
N GLY A 51 -22.09 9.15 19.56
CA GLY A 51 -23.02 8.44 20.47
C GLY A 51 -24.45 9.01 20.45
N GLN A 52 -24.60 10.31 20.16
CA GLN A 52 -25.88 11.01 20.02
C GLN A 52 -26.49 10.89 18.61
N GLY A 53 -25.80 10.25 17.66
CA GLY A 53 -26.28 10.09 16.29
C GLY A 53 -26.16 11.35 15.41
N PHE A 54 -25.38 12.35 15.81
CA PHE A 54 -25.19 13.60 15.06
C PHE A 54 -24.73 13.34 13.62
N PHE A 55 -23.71 12.51 13.44
CA PHE A 55 -23.14 12.19 12.13
C PHE A 55 -24.06 11.37 11.22
N ALA A 56 -25.19 10.86 11.74
CA ALA A 56 -26.19 10.16 10.95
C ALA A 56 -27.32 11.05 10.44
N GLY A 57 -27.54 12.24 11.02
CA GLY A 57 -28.72 13.07 10.72
C GLY A 57 -28.49 14.57 10.62
N ALA A 58 -27.29 15.07 10.91
CA ALA A 58 -27.01 16.51 10.85
C ALA A 58 -26.96 17.02 9.39
N PRO A 59 -27.28 18.31 9.15
CA PRO A 59 -27.12 18.91 7.83
C PRO A 59 -25.68 18.87 7.33
N ILE A 60 -25.49 18.69 6.02
CA ILE A 60 -24.16 18.56 5.40
C ILE A 60 -23.18 19.69 5.75
N ALA A 61 -23.67 20.93 5.88
CA ALA A 61 -22.85 22.07 6.27
C ALA A 61 -22.28 21.94 7.69
N GLU A 62 -23.03 21.31 8.61
CA GLU A 62 -22.57 21.05 9.98
C GLU A 62 -21.57 19.89 10.01
N LEU A 63 -21.84 18.83 9.24
CA LEU A 63 -20.92 17.70 9.09
C LEU A 63 -19.56 18.15 8.54
N ARG A 64 -19.55 18.98 7.48
CA ARG A 64 -18.34 19.60 6.92
C ARG A 64 -17.58 20.43 7.95
N ARG A 65 -18.27 21.25 8.76
CA ARG A 65 -17.65 22.05 9.82
C ARG A 65 -17.02 21.15 10.90
N ALA A 66 -17.75 20.15 11.37
CA ALA A 66 -17.28 19.22 12.40
C ALA A 66 -16.06 18.43 11.90
N ASN A 67 -16.10 17.91 10.68
CA ASN A 67 -14.98 17.21 10.06
C ASN A 67 -13.76 18.11 9.90
N ARG A 68 -13.93 19.29 9.29
CA ARG A 68 -12.83 20.25 9.09
C ARG A 68 -12.14 20.63 10.41
N ALA A 69 -12.91 20.84 11.48
CA ALA A 69 -12.38 21.23 12.78
C ALA A 69 -11.41 20.21 13.39
N LEU A 70 -11.58 18.91 13.10
CA LEU A 70 -10.69 17.85 13.62
C LEU A 70 -9.30 17.84 12.94
N TYR A 71 -9.20 18.38 11.73
CA TYR A 71 -7.99 18.33 10.89
C TYR A 71 -7.38 19.70 10.60
N GLU A 72 -7.98 20.79 11.07
CA GLU A 72 -7.63 22.16 10.65
C GLU A 72 -6.16 22.53 10.87
N GLU A 73 -5.56 22.09 11.97
CA GLU A 73 -4.14 22.33 12.28
C GLU A 73 -3.18 21.58 11.33
N LEU A 74 -3.65 20.52 10.66
CA LEU A 74 -2.84 19.78 9.69
C LEU A 74 -2.84 20.42 8.31
N PHE A 75 -3.80 21.29 7.96
CA PHE A 75 -3.82 21.91 6.63
C PHE A 75 -2.51 22.65 6.33
N SER A 76 -2.09 22.64 5.06
CA SER A 76 -0.76 23.12 4.65
C SER A 76 -0.43 24.53 5.16
N GLN A 77 -1.42 25.43 5.21
CA GLN A 77 -1.25 26.81 5.73
C GLN A 77 -1.01 26.89 7.24
N ASN A 78 -1.36 25.85 8.00
CA ASN A 78 -1.30 25.80 9.46
C ASN A 78 -0.20 24.85 9.96
N TYR A 79 0.19 23.85 9.16
CA TYR A 79 1.06 22.76 9.59
C TYR A 79 2.45 23.20 10.08
N GLU A 80 3.01 24.29 9.54
CA GLU A 80 4.27 24.87 10.02
C GLU A 80 4.22 25.43 11.46
N ARG A 81 3.03 25.50 12.06
CA ARG A 81 2.80 25.92 13.45
C ARG A 81 2.05 24.87 14.26
N CYS A 82 1.99 23.63 13.76
CA CYS A 82 1.34 22.51 14.42
C CYS A 82 2.36 21.72 15.24
N TYR A 83 2.00 21.27 16.45
CA TYR A 83 2.89 20.40 17.24
C TYR A 83 3.03 18.99 16.66
N GLY A 84 2.17 18.61 15.70
CA GLY A 84 2.38 17.45 14.84
C GLY A 84 3.44 17.65 13.76
N ASN A 85 4.04 18.83 13.64
CA ASN A 85 5.21 19.05 12.79
C ASN A 85 6.48 18.95 13.67
N PRO A 86 7.34 17.93 13.48
CA PRO A 86 8.52 17.74 14.32
C PRO A 86 9.46 18.95 14.35
N ALA A 87 9.61 19.67 13.23
CA ALA A 87 10.45 20.87 13.18
C ALA A 87 9.89 22.00 14.07
N TYR A 88 8.57 22.19 14.05
CA TYR A 88 7.92 23.16 14.94
C TYR A 88 8.01 22.73 16.40
N ALA A 89 7.74 21.46 16.70
CA ALA A 89 7.80 20.93 18.07
C ALA A 89 9.22 21.05 18.66
N CYS A 90 10.26 20.66 17.92
CA CYS A 90 11.65 20.77 18.35
C CYS A 90 12.10 22.22 18.56
N LYS A 91 11.69 23.13 17.66
CA LYS A 91 11.96 24.56 17.81
C LYS A 91 11.38 25.12 19.11
N MET A 92 10.18 24.67 19.50
CA MET A 92 9.47 25.20 20.66
C MET A 92 9.86 24.52 21.97
N LEU A 93 10.23 23.23 21.93
CA LEU A 93 10.31 22.37 23.12
C LEU A 93 11.70 21.75 23.35
N GLY A 94 12.66 22.03 22.47
CA GLY A 94 13.99 21.42 22.46
C GLY A 94 14.07 20.20 21.55
N ALA A 95 15.29 19.84 21.12
CA ALA A 95 15.52 18.86 20.06
C ALA A 95 14.98 17.45 20.37
N ASP A 96 15.34 16.85 21.52
CA ASP A 96 14.93 15.48 21.83
C ASP A 96 13.50 15.43 22.39
N ARG A 97 13.19 16.31 23.34
CA ARG A 97 11.84 16.45 23.91
C ARG A 97 10.78 16.78 22.86
N GLY A 98 11.08 17.69 21.93
CA GLY A 98 10.17 18.09 20.87
C GLY A 98 9.78 16.94 19.95
N LYS A 99 10.72 16.04 19.63
CA LYS A 99 10.43 14.81 18.86
C LYS A 99 9.41 13.93 19.56
N MET A 100 9.66 13.62 20.83
CA MET A 100 8.78 12.76 21.64
C MET A 100 7.40 13.38 21.83
N LEU A 101 7.32 14.69 22.07
CA LEU A 101 6.04 15.39 22.22
C LEU A 101 5.30 15.55 20.88
N SER A 102 6.01 15.60 19.75
CA SER A 102 5.39 15.53 18.42
C SER A 102 4.78 14.14 18.16
N PHE A 103 5.50 13.08 18.53
CA PHE A 103 4.96 11.70 18.52
C PHE A 103 3.72 11.55 19.40
N LEU A 104 3.74 12.05 20.63
CA LEU A 104 2.57 12.02 21.53
C LEU A 104 1.38 12.76 20.91
N TYR A 105 1.63 13.89 20.27
CA TYR A 105 0.60 14.65 19.58
C TYR A 105 0.03 13.88 18.37
N ALA A 106 0.86 13.11 17.66
CA ALA A 106 0.40 12.23 16.59
C ALA A 106 -0.44 11.05 17.10
N GLU A 107 -0.08 10.45 18.24
CA GLU A 107 -0.92 9.42 18.86
C GLU A 107 -2.26 9.99 19.35
N LEU A 108 -2.31 11.23 19.88
CA LEU A 108 -3.58 11.88 20.21
C LEU A 108 -4.49 12.03 18.99
N ARG A 109 -3.94 12.32 17.80
CA ARG A 109 -4.73 12.37 16.56
C ARG A 109 -5.30 11.01 16.16
N CYS A 110 -4.63 9.91 16.51
CA CYS A 110 -5.15 8.55 16.30
C CYS A 110 -6.40 8.25 17.15
N MET A 111 -6.79 9.12 18.08
CA MET A 111 -8.08 9.03 18.78
C MET A 111 -9.28 9.36 17.89
N ILE A 112 -9.11 10.10 16.78
CA ILE A 112 -10.22 10.43 15.87
C ILE A 112 -10.94 9.16 15.38
N PRO A 113 -10.29 8.19 14.71
CA PRO A 113 -10.98 6.97 14.28
C PRO A 113 -11.53 6.16 15.46
N CYS A 114 -10.86 6.17 16.62
CA CYS A 114 -11.36 5.50 17.82
C CYS A 114 -12.69 6.10 18.31
N ALA A 115 -12.85 7.42 18.20
CA ALA A 115 -14.07 8.12 18.58
C ALA A 115 -15.28 7.72 17.71
N PHE A 116 -15.07 7.63 16.40
CA PHE A 116 -16.13 7.28 15.45
C PHE A 116 -16.50 5.80 15.48
N GLU A 117 -15.52 4.92 15.70
CA GLU A 117 -15.75 3.47 15.85
C GLU A 117 -16.15 3.07 17.29
N ARG A 118 -16.30 4.05 18.20
CA ARG A 118 -16.65 3.85 19.61
C ARG A 118 -15.70 2.90 20.36
N ARG A 119 -14.41 2.90 19.99
CA ARG A 119 -13.35 2.12 20.63
C ARG A 119 -12.81 2.80 21.87
N LEU A 120 -13.58 2.68 22.97
CA LEU A 120 -13.31 3.39 24.22
C LEU A 120 -11.95 3.05 24.83
N THR A 121 -11.53 1.78 24.81
CA THR A 121 -10.21 1.37 25.32
C THR A 121 -9.08 2.10 24.60
N ASP A 122 -9.12 2.17 23.27
CA ASP A 122 -8.10 2.85 22.46
C ASP A 122 -8.05 4.37 22.67
N LEU A 123 -9.17 4.99 23.03
CA LEU A 123 -9.21 6.38 23.47
C LEU A 123 -8.48 6.52 24.81
N VAL A 124 -8.89 5.73 25.80
CA VAL A 124 -8.40 5.83 27.18
C VAL A 124 -6.89 5.65 27.27
N ILE A 125 -6.31 4.66 26.59
CA ILE A 125 -4.86 4.42 26.68
C ILE A 125 -4.02 5.61 26.19
N ARG A 126 -4.53 6.39 25.21
CA ARG A 126 -3.87 7.59 24.69
C ARG A 126 -4.12 8.80 25.59
N MET A 127 -5.32 8.91 26.14
CA MET A 127 -5.65 9.92 27.14
C MET A 127 -4.76 9.78 28.38
N GLU A 128 -4.56 8.55 28.85
CA GLU A 128 -3.71 8.24 29.99
C GLU A 128 -2.24 8.55 29.71
N LEU A 129 -1.70 8.13 28.55
CA LEU A 129 -0.34 8.50 28.17
C LEU A 129 -0.14 10.03 28.19
N PHE A 130 -1.10 10.78 27.65
CA PHE A 130 -1.06 12.24 27.65
C PHE A 130 -1.10 12.83 29.07
N VAL A 131 -2.00 12.33 29.93
CA VAL A 131 -2.15 12.77 31.31
C VAL A 131 -0.93 12.40 32.15
N GLU A 132 -0.35 11.21 31.95
CA GLU A 132 0.87 10.75 32.61
C GLU A 132 2.05 11.67 32.27
N VAL A 133 2.29 11.88 30.97
CA VAL A 133 3.37 12.77 30.51
C VAL A 133 3.17 14.19 31.03
N TYR A 134 1.94 14.72 31.01
CA TYR A 134 1.63 16.03 31.61
C TYR A 134 1.96 16.07 33.11
N ASN A 135 1.51 15.08 33.87
CA ASN A 135 1.68 15.04 35.32
C ASN A 135 3.16 14.94 35.70
N MET A 136 4.01 14.25 34.93
CA MET A 136 5.46 14.24 35.16
C MET A 136 6.07 15.64 35.17
N PHE A 137 5.65 16.52 34.25
CA PHE A 137 6.11 17.91 34.23
C PHE A 137 5.44 18.77 35.31
N SER A 138 4.15 18.54 35.55
CA SER A 138 3.38 19.33 36.52
C SER A 138 3.88 19.10 37.95
N TYR A 139 4.10 17.85 38.34
CA TYR A 139 4.64 17.51 39.66
C TYR A 139 6.06 18.03 39.86
N ALA A 140 6.95 17.85 38.86
CA ALA A 140 8.30 18.40 38.92
C ALA A 140 8.29 19.93 39.15
N MET A 141 7.40 20.66 38.46
CA MET A 141 7.24 22.10 38.68
C MET A 141 6.70 22.43 40.08
N GLN A 142 5.66 21.72 40.54
CA GLN A 142 5.02 21.98 41.85
C GLN A 142 5.96 21.69 43.03
N GLU A 143 6.80 20.66 42.91
CA GLU A 143 7.76 20.23 43.94
C GLU A 143 9.11 20.95 43.83
N GLY A 144 9.32 21.75 42.77
CA GLY A 144 10.60 22.43 42.51
C GLY A 144 11.73 21.47 42.11
N GLU A 145 11.37 20.31 41.56
CA GLU A 145 12.29 19.30 41.05
C GLU A 145 12.65 19.56 39.57
N PRO A 146 13.75 18.97 39.07
CA PRO A 146 14.07 19.01 37.65
C PRO A 146 12.95 18.39 36.80
N ALA A 147 12.67 18.98 35.64
CA ALA A 147 11.80 18.38 34.64
C ALA A 147 12.25 16.95 34.29
N PRO A 148 11.33 16.03 33.92
CA PRO A 148 11.67 14.66 33.55
C PRO A 148 12.73 14.65 32.44
N SER A 149 13.67 13.71 32.55
CA SER A 149 14.70 13.54 31.54
C SER A 149 14.10 13.01 30.24
N ASP A 150 14.81 13.21 29.13
CA ASP A 150 14.39 12.69 27.84
C ASP A 150 14.36 11.15 27.80
N GLU A 151 15.17 10.50 28.63
CA GLU A 151 15.14 9.04 28.81
C GLU A 151 13.86 8.59 29.51
N THR A 152 13.45 9.28 30.58
CA THR A 152 12.21 8.94 31.29
C THR A 152 10.99 9.12 30.39
N LEU A 153 10.94 10.19 29.58
CA LEU A 153 9.84 10.39 28.62
C LEU A 153 9.80 9.28 27.56
N ARG A 154 10.98 8.89 27.05
CA ARG A 154 11.09 7.81 26.07
C ARG A 154 10.65 6.47 26.65
N ASP A 155 11.01 6.17 27.89
CA ASP A 155 10.64 4.95 28.58
C ASP A 155 9.13 4.87 28.81
N THR A 156 8.49 5.96 29.25
CA THR A 156 7.01 6.03 29.38
C THR A 156 6.33 5.69 28.05
N MET A 157 6.81 6.27 26.95
CA MET A 157 6.26 5.99 25.61
C MET A 157 6.58 4.58 25.12
N TYR A 158 7.76 4.04 25.42
CA TYR A 158 8.13 2.65 25.12
C TYR A 158 7.17 1.68 25.78
N TRP A 159 6.87 1.88 27.08
CA TRP A 159 5.97 1.01 27.82
C TRP A 159 4.53 1.13 27.32
N PHE A 160 4.07 2.32 26.94
CA PHE A 160 2.80 2.46 26.23
C PHE A 160 2.74 1.58 24.96
N VAL A 161 3.79 1.61 24.12
CA VAL A 161 3.83 0.79 22.89
C VAL A 161 3.92 -0.71 23.23
N SER A 162 4.72 -1.09 24.22
CA SER A 162 4.94 -2.49 24.62
C SER A 162 3.71 -3.10 25.31
N ASP A 163 3.14 -2.42 26.31
CA ASP A 163 2.09 -2.97 27.18
C ASP A 163 0.77 -3.10 26.44
N TYR A 164 0.44 -2.13 25.59
CA TYR A 164 -0.81 -2.16 24.83
C TYR A 164 -0.71 -2.94 23.51
N SER A 165 0.51 -3.34 23.08
CA SER A 165 0.72 -4.08 21.82
C SER A 165 -0.17 -5.32 21.68
N GLU A 166 -0.46 -6.01 22.76
CA GLU A 166 -1.28 -7.22 22.75
C GLU A 166 -2.74 -6.94 22.43
N THR A 167 -3.37 -6.00 23.16
CA THR A 167 -4.78 -5.66 22.95
C THR A 167 -4.99 -5.08 21.55
N THR A 168 -4.08 -4.19 21.10
CA THR A 168 -4.18 -3.59 19.77
C THR A 168 -3.92 -4.62 18.66
N ALA A 169 -2.99 -5.57 18.85
CA ALA A 169 -2.76 -6.65 17.87
C ALA A 169 -3.97 -7.60 17.76
N GLN A 170 -4.57 -8.00 18.88
CA GLN A 170 -5.79 -8.82 18.90
C GLN A 170 -6.92 -8.17 18.12
N TRP A 171 -7.21 -6.89 18.42
CA TRP A 171 -8.21 -6.12 17.68
C TRP A 171 -7.86 -6.03 16.20
N ARG A 172 -6.62 -5.66 15.86
CA ARG A 172 -6.21 -5.47 14.47
C ARG A 172 -6.37 -6.75 13.65
N VAL A 173 -5.85 -7.87 14.14
CA VAL A 173 -5.94 -9.15 13.42
C VAL A 173 -7.40 -9.59 13.30
N ALA A 174 -8.20 -9.46 14.36
CA ALA A 174 -9.63 -9.81 14.30
C ALA A 174 -10.39 -9.01 13.23
N THR A 175 -10.16 -7.70 13.13
CA THR A 175 -10.82 -6.86 12.11
C THR A 175 -10.42 -7.23 10.67
N GLN A 176 -9.31 -7.95 10.46
CA GLN A 176 -8.84 -8.35 9.13
C GLN A 176 -9.42 -9.68 8.65
N VAL A 177 -9.99 -10.49 9.54
CA VAL A 177 -10.46 -11.84 9.19
C VAL A 177 -11.88 -12.14 9.66
N ASP A 178 -12.40 -11.43 10.67
CA ASP A 178 -13.71 -11.70 11.27
C ASP A 178 -14.78 -10.69 10.80
N PRO A 179 -15.80 -11.14 10.05
CA PRO A 179 -16.86 -10.27 9.52
C PRO A 179 -17.80 -9.72 10.60
N ALA A 180 -17.67 -10.13 11.86
CA ALA A 180 -18.38 -9.51 12.98
C ALA A 180 -17.95 -8.05 13.24
N HIS A 181 -16.77 -7.66 12.76
CA HIS A 181 -16.27 -6.28 12.83
C HIS A 181 -16.80 -5.48 11.62
N ASP A 182 -18.08 -5.12 11.67
CA ASP A 182 -18.87 -4.68 10.51
C ASP A 182 -19.02 -3.15 10.35
N PHE A 183 -18.21 -2.32 11.02
CA PHE A 183 -18.39 -0.86 11.04
C PHE A 183 -18.55 -0.23 9.64
N ALA A 184 -17.59 -0.47 8.74
CA ALA A 184 -17.65 0.06 7.38
C ALA A 184 -18.71 -0.64 6.53
N VAL A 185 -18.88 -1.97 6.72
CA VAL A 185 -19.91 -2.76 6.03
C VAL A 185 -21.30 -2.17 6.29
N ARG A 186 -21.61 -1.81 7.54
CA ARG A 186 -22.88 -1.14 7.90
C ARG A 186 -23.04 0.21 7.24
N ILE A 187 -21.99 1.03 7.18
CA ILE A 187 -22.08 2.33 6.50
C ILE A 187 -22.40 2.11 5.01
N VAL A 188 -21.70 1.19 4.34
CA VAL A 188 -21.90 0.85 2.93
C VAL A 188 -23.29 0.27 2.67
N MET A 189 -23.80 -0.62 3.52
CA MET A 189 -25.06 -1.33 3.28
C MET A 189 -26.29 -0.54 3.73
N ASP A 190 -26.20 0.21 4.82
CA ASP A 190 -27.36 0.82 5.49
C ASP A 190 -27.58 2.30 5.13
N SER A 191 -26.60 2.98 4.53
CA SER A 191 -26.71 4.41 4.20
C SER A 191 -27.40 4.68 2.84
N ASP A 192 -27.94 5.87 2.63
CA ASP A 192 -28.31 6.34 1.29
C ASP A 192 -27.06 6.85 0.56
N LEU A 193 -26.56 6.09 -0.42
CA LEU A 193 -25.35 6.43 -1.17
C LEU A 193 -25.58 7.49 -2.24
N ASN A 194 -26.81 7.95 -2.44
CA ASN A 194 -27.08 9.13 -3.28
C ASN A 194 -26.84 10.44 -2.53
N ASN A 195 -26.58 10.38 -1.22
CA ASN A 195 -26.32 11.54 -0.37
C ASN A 195 -24.96 11.42 0.32
N VAL A 196 -24.01 12.27 -0.08
CA VAL A 196 -22.63 12.30 0.46
C VAL A 196 -22.50 12.48 1.97
N SER A 197 -23.57 12.84 2.69
CA SER A 197 -23.56 12.95 4.16
C SER A 197 -23.09 11.66 4.85
N TYR A 198 -23.26 10.48 4.23
CA TYR A 198 -22.79 9.23 4.84
C TYR A 198 -21.27 9.18 5.01
N LEU A 199 -20.49 9.88 4.19
CA LEU A 199 -19.02 9.89 4.24
C LEU A 199 -18.51 10.36 5.62
N TYR A 200 -19.27 11.25 6.27
CA TYR A 200 -18.91 11.81 7.56
C TYR A 200 -19.13 10.85 8.74
N LYS A 201 -19.74 9.68 8.53
CA LYS A 201 -19.88 8.63 9.55
C LYS A 201 -18.57 7.89 9.82
N TYR A 202 -17.63 7.89 8.86
CA TYR A 202 -16.37 7.16 8.98
C TYR A 202 -15.38 7.80 9.95
N GLY A 203 -15.46 9.09 10.24
CA GLY A 203 -14.41 9.79 11.00
C GLY A 203 -13.09 9.93 10.25
N GLU A 204 -13.13 9.83 8.92
CA GLU A 204 -12.02 10.15 8.02
C GLU A 204 -12.09 11.62 7.58
N PHE A 205 -10.99 12.17 7.09
CA PHE A 205 -11.02 13.51 6.48
C PHE A 205 -11.67 13.45 5.09
N ILE A 206 -12.68 14.31 4.88
CA ILE A 206 -13.46 14.34 3.64
C ILE A 206 -13.18 15.63 2.89
N THR A 207 -12.68 15.51 1.66
CA THR A 207 -12.41 16.65 0.77
C THR A 207 -13.55 16.87 -0.23
N PRO A 208 -13.61 18.03 -0.89
CA PRO A 208 -14.51 18.24 -2.03
C PRO A 208 -14.35 17.18 -3.12
N GLU A 209 -13.13 16.70 -3.38
CA GLU A 209 -12.81 15.66 -4.35
C GLU A 209 -13.41 14.31 -3.91
N THR A 210 -13.36 13.98 -2.61
CA THR A 210 -14.02 12.77 -2.07
C THR A 210 -15.55 12.83 -2.28
N GLU A 211 -16.17 13.98 -2.01
CA GLU A 211 -17.60 14.18 -2.26
C GLU A 211 -17.93 14.15 -3.75
N ALA A 212 -17.08 14.72 -4.61
CA ALA A 212 -17.27 14.75 -6.06
C ALA A 212 -17.23 13.35 -6.66
N LEU A 213 -16.30 12.50 -6.20
CA LEU A 213 -16.26 11.08 -6.58
C LEU A 213 -17.56 10.36 -6.21
N ALA A 214 -18.00 10.51 -4.95
CA ALA A 214 -19.24 9.89 -4.48
C ALA A 214 -20.47 10.37 -5.29
N GLN A 215 -20.54 11.67 -5.60
CA GLN A 215 -21.60 12.26 -6.43
C GLN A 215 -21.58 11.74 -7.86
N TYR A 216 -20.41 11.68 -8.49
CA TYR A 216 -20.25 11.13 -9.83
C TYR A 216 -20.70 9.67 -9.87
N LEU A 217 -20.22 8.84 -8.94
CA LEU A 217 -20.65 7.45 -8.86
C LEU A 217 -22.15 7.33 -8.58
N ALA A 218 -22.75 8.20 -7.76
CA ALA A 218 -24.20 8.27 -7.56
C ALA A 218 -24.99 8.69 -8.82
N SER A 219 -24.35 9.37 -9.77
CA SER A 219 -24.99 9.77 -11.04
C SER A 219 -25.04 8.65 -12.09
N LEU A 220 -24.17 7.64 -11.97
CA LEU A 220 -24.11 6.52 -12.92
C LEU A 220 -25.38 5.65 -12.86
N SER A 221 -25.69 4.96 -13.96
CA SER A 221 -26.79 4.00 -13.97
C SER A 221 -26.44 2.75 -13.17
N ASP A 222 -27.46 2.03 -12.69
CA ASP A 222 -27.25 0.78 -11.96
C ASP A 222 -26.56 -0.27 -12.84
N GLU A 223 -26.84 -0.31 -14.15
CA GLU A 223 -26.13 -1.20 -15.09
C GLU A 223 -24.64 -0.86 -15.19
N ARG A 224 -24.28 0.43 -15.18
CA ARG A 224 -22.87 0.86 -15.23
C ARG A 224 -22.13 0.52 -13.96
N ILE A 225 -22.75 0.72 -12.80
CA ILE A 225 -22.19 0.32 -11.49
C ILE A 225 -22.03 -1.20 -11.43
N GLN A 226 -23.03 -1.95 -11.87
CA GLN A 226 -22.99 -3.40 -11.86
C GLN A 226 -21.90 -3.93 -12.80
N LEU A 227 -21.71 -3.35 -13.99
CA LEU A 227 -20.61 -3.71 -14.89
C LEU A 227 -19.24 -3.56 -14.21
N ILE A 228 -18.99 -2.43 -13.54
CA ILE A 228 -17.73 -2.18 -12.84
C ILE A 228 -17.51 -3.21 -11.72
N ALA A 229 -18.55 -3.44 -10.91
CA ALA A 229 -18.49 -4.42 -9.83
C ALA A 229 -18.34 -5.87 -10.35
N ASP A 230 -18.97 -6.20 -11.49
CA ASP A 230 -18.84 -7.50 -12.14
C ASP A 230 -17.41 -7.70 -12.63
N THR A 231 -16.81 -6.75 -13.35
CA THR A 231 -15.41 -6.84 -13.79
C THR A 231 -14.47 -7.11 -12.61
N TYR A 232 -14.59 -6.32 -11.55
CA TYR A 232 -13.79 -6.44 -10.33
C TYR A 232 -13.98 -7.79 -9.62
N THR A 233 -15.22 -8.22 -9.40
CA THR A 233 -15.49 -9.48 -8.65
C THR A 233 -15.33 -10.74 -9.51
N GLN A 234 -15.51 -10.66 -10.83
CA GLN A 234 -15.26 -11.78 -11.73
C GLN A 234 -13.77 -12.05 -11.89
N GLY A 235 -12.91 -11.02 -11.92
CA GLY A 235 -11.46 -11.22 -11.80
C GLY A 235 -11.17 -12.11 -10.60
N TYR A 236 -11.65 -11.71 -9.42
CA TYR A 236 -11.46 -12.47 -8.18
C TYR A 236 -11.83 -13.95 -8.29
N ARG A 237 -13.02 -14.26 -8.82
CA ARG A 237 -13.44 -15.65 -9.05
C ARG A 237 -12.53 -16.38 -10.04
N ILE A 238 -12.19 -15.75 -11.17
CA ILE A 238 -11.34 -16.35 -12.22
C ILE A 238 -9.94 -16.64 -11.66
N GLY A 239 -9.38 -15.75 -10.84
CA GLY A 239 -8.09 -15.97 -10.18
C GLY A 239 -8.07 -17.23 -9.30
N PHE A 240 -9.16 -17.53 -8.59
CA PHE A 240 -9.30 -18.80 -7.87
C PHE A 240 -9.38 -20.01 -8.80
N GLU A 241 -10.20 -19.91 -9.86
CA GLU A 241 -10.42 -21.01 -10.82
C GLU A 241 -9.13 -21.40 -11.55
N LYS A 242 -8.38 -20.42 -12.04
CA LYS A 242 -7.12 -20.64 -12.77
C LYS A 242 -6.04 -21.25 -11.90
N ALA A 243 -5.91 -20.78 -10.67
CA ALA A 243 -4.95 -21.32 -9.72
C ALA A 243 -5.38 -22.69 -9.15
N GLY A 244 -6.56 -23.21 -9.53
CA GLY A 244 -7.12 -24.44 -8.97
C GLY A 244 -7.40 -24.35 -7.47
N LYS A 245 -7.60 -23.13 -6.96
CA LYS A 245 -7.82 -22.85 -5.53
C LYS A 245 -9.32 -22.98 -5.24
N PRO A 246 -9.76 -23.84 -4.29
CA PRO A 246 -11.17 -24.06 -4.00
C PRO A 246 -11.77 -22.91 -3.21
N LEU A 247 -12.42 -21.97 -3.91
CA LEU A 247 -13.05 -20.79 -3.31
C LEU A 247 -14.14 -21.18 -2.29
N GLU A 248 -14.84 -22.29 -2.49
CA GLU A 248 -15.90 -22.78 -1.62
C GLU A 248 -15.43 -23.19 -0.21
N LYS A 249 -14.11 -23.29 0.01
CA LYS A 249 -13.51 -23.50 1.34
C LYS A 249 -13.25 -22.20 2.09
N LYS A 250 -13.46 -21.05 1.45
CA LYS A 250 -13.25 -19.73 2.03
C LYS A 250 -14.57 -19.11 2.46
N GLU A 251 -14.48 -18.22 3.43
CA GLU A 251 -15.63 -17.61 4.11
C GLU A 251 -15.66 -16.10 3.98
N THR A 252 -14.49 -15.45 3.89
CA THR A 252 -14.38 -13.98 3.94
C THR A 252 -13.54 -13.42 2.81
N VAL A 253 -13.92 -12.23 2.33
CA VAL A 253 -13.15 -11.43 1.37
C VAL A 253 -12.83 -10.08 1.99
N ASP A 254 -11.58 -9.64 1.87
CA ASP A 254 -11.12 -8.34 2.37
C ASP A 254 -11.28 -7.28 1.29
N ILE A 255 -12.16 -6.30 1.51
CA ILE A 255 -12.42 -5.23 0.53
C ILE A 255 -11.67 -3.96 0.94
N ILE A 256 -10.72 -3.53 0.10
CA ILE A 256 -9.86 -2.38 0.32
C ILE A 256 -10.25 -1.28 -0.68
N TYR A 257 -10.57 -0.07 -0.21
CA TYR A 257 -10.98 1.05 -1.07
C TYR A 257 -10.80 2.41 -0.39
N VAL A 258 -10.69 3.49 -1.16
CA VAL A 258 -10.79 4.87 -0.63
C VAL A 258 -12.24 5.33 -0.57
N LEU A 259 -12.61 6.13 0.44
CA LEU A 259 -13.97 6.67 0.56
C LEU A 259 -14.43 7.38 -0.72
N GLY A 260 -15.72 7.23 -1.03
CA GLY A 260 -16.34 7.67 -2.28
C GLY A 260 -16.75 6.50 -3.19
N PHE A 261 -16.04 5.36 -3.14
CA PHE A 261 -16.33 4.16 -3.94
C PHE A 261 -17.48 3.28 -3.40
N GLU A 262 -18.19 3.69 -2.35
CA GLU A 262 -19.15 2.83 -1.64
C GLU A 262 -20.26 2.28 -2.54
N ARG A 263 -20.66 2.99 -3.61
CA ARG A 263 -21.67 2.49 -4.54
C ARG A 263 -21.20 1.26 -5.31
N ILE A 264 -19.92 1.24 -5.73
CA ILE A 264 -19.28 0.08 -6.35
C ILE A 264 -19.07 -1.02 -5.30
N VAL A 265 -18.58 -0.67 -4.11
CA VAL A 265 -18.36 -1.63 -3.01
C VAL A 265 -19.65 -2.33 -2.61
N ARG A 266 -20.79 -1.62 -2.52
CA ARG A 266 -22.10 -2.23 -2.24
C ARG A 266 -22.48 -3.29 -3.27
N ALA A 267 -22.29 -3.00 -4.56
CA ALA A 267 -22.55 -3.96 -5.63
C ALA A 267 -21.58 -5.15 -5.55
N ALA A 268 -20.30 -4.90 -5.26
CA ALA A 268 -19.29 -5.95 -5.06
C ALA A 268 -19.61 -6.87 -3.87
N ILE A 269 -20.05 -6.33 -2.72
CA ILE A 269 -20.54 -7.11 -1.57
C ILE A 269 -21.67 -8.05 -2.01
N GLY A 270 -22.62 -7.54 -2.80
CA GLY A 270 -23.71 -8.35 -3.36
C GLY A 270 -23.21 -9.47 -4.27
N ASN A 271 -22.15 -9.24 -5.04
CA ASN A 271 -21.53 -10.25 -5.90
C ASN A 271 -20.76 -11.30 -5.09
N PHE A 272 -19.95 -10.89 -4.12
CA PHE A 272 -19.21 -11.80 -3.24
C PHE A 272 -20.15 -12.68 -2.39
N ALA A 273 -21.28 -12.13 -1.95
CA ALA A 273 -22.30 -12.92 -1.26
C ALA A 273 -22.84 -14.08 -2.14
N LYS A 274 -22.97 -13.89 -3.46
CA LYS A 274 -23.35 -14.96 -4.41
C LYS A 274 -22.24 -16.02 -4.54
N MET A 275 -20.99 -15.66 -4.25
CA MET A 275 -19.84 -16.57 -4.20
C MET A 275 -19.67 -17.26 -2.84
N GLY A 276 -20.55 -16.96 -1.86
CA GLY A 276 -20.49 -17.55 -0.52
C GLY A 276 -19.58 -16.79 0.46
N LEU A 277 -19.05 -15.62 0.09
CA LEU A 277 -18.13 -14.85 0.90
C LEU A 277 -18.83 -13.72 1.66
N LYS A 278 -18.35 -13.47 2.89
CA LYS A 278 -18.73 -12.31 3.70
C LYS A 278 -17.66 -11.22 3.59
N PRO A 279 -18.06 -9.93 3.51
CA PRO A 279 -17.08 -8.85 3.45
C PRO A 279 -16.41 -8.64 4.81
N VAL A 280 -15.10 -8.42 4.78
CA VAL A 280 -14.32 -7.86 5.87
C VAL A 280 -13.75 -6.53 5.37
N ILE A 281 -14.02 -5.45 6.10
CA ILE A 281 -13.65 -4.08 5.69
C ILE A 281 -13.09 -3.34 6.91
N TYR A 282 -11.77 -3.43 7.10
CA TYR A 282 -11.06 -2.76 8.20
C TYR A 282 -10.44 -1.45 7.76
N ARG A 283 -10.16 -0.55 8.72
CA ARG A 283 -9.57 0.77 8.44
C ARG A 283 -8.05 0.70 8.24
N ALA A 284 -7.50 1.56 7.39
CA ALA A 284 -6.08 1.92 7.47
C ALA A 284 -5.76 2.59 8.82
N SER A 285 -4.59 2.29 9.40
CA SER A 285 -4.22 2.79 10.73
C SER A 285 -2.90 3.55 10.67
N ASP A 286 -2.94 4.81 11.09
CA ASP A 286 -1.74 5.62 11.31
C ASP A 286 -1.19 5.48 12.75
N SER A 287 -1.75 4.67 13.64
CA SER A 287 -1.16 4.49 14.98
C SER A 287 0.17 3.73 14.94
N ILE A 288 1.09 4.08 15.85
CA ILE A 288 2.38 3.43 16.11
C ILE A 288 2.32 1.89 16.22
N PHE A 289 1.19 1.33 16.67
CA PHE A 289 1.02 -0.12 16.78
C PHE A 289 1.00 -0.81 15.40
N HIS A 290 0.44 -0.16 14.37
CA HIS A 290 0.10 -0.79 13.08
C HIS A 290 0.57 -0.02 11.84
N ARG A 291 1.10 1.19 11.99
CA ARG A 291 1.59 2.03 10.88
C ARG A 291 2.63 1.27 10.06
N LYS A 292 2.49 1.32 8.72
CA LYS A 292 3.37 0.68 7.75
C LYS A 292 4.00 1.73 6.82
N GLY A 293 4.85 2.59 7.37
CA GLY A 293 5.43 3.70 6.61
C GLY A 293 4.34 4.59 6.00
N MET A 294 4.44 4.86 4.71
CA MET A 294 3.45 5.68 3.96
C MET A 294 2.25 4.88 3.44
N GLY A 295 2.35 3.55 3.33
CA GLY A 295 1.31 2.72 2.74
C GLY A 295 0.02 2.68 3.57
N LYS A 296 -1.13 2.61 2.90
CA LYS A 296 -2.45 2.39 3.50
C LYS A 296 -2.99 1.02 3.10
N SER A 297 -3.69 0.36 4.02
CA SER A 297 -4.30 -0.96 3.79
C SER A 297 -5.59 -1.04 4.61
N GLY A 298 -6.67 -1.49 3.97
CA GLY A 298 -8.04 -1.29 4.44
C GLY A 298 -8.68 -0.02 3.85
N TYR A 299 -9.84 0.40 4.35
CA TYR A 299 -10.48 1.63 3.90
C TYR A 299 -9.84 2.88 4.52
N TYR A 300 -9.88 4.00 3.79
CA TYR A 300 -9.35 5.29 4.24
C TYR A 300 -10.00 6.46 3.49
N GLY A 301 -9.95 7.67 4.07
CA GLY A 301 -10.28 8.91 3.38
C GLY A 301 -9.04 9.68 2.94
N ALA A 302 -9.26 10.92 2.51
CA ALA A 302 -8.20 11.79 2.01
C ALA A 302 -7.16 12.11 3.11
N ASP A 303 -5.92 12.34 2.71
CA ASP A 303 -4.89 12.82 3.63
C ASP A 303 -5.07 14.33 3.87
N ALA A 304 -5.36 14.71 5.13
CA ALA A 304 -5.39 16.12 5.51
C ALA A 304 -4.04 16.82 5.25
N ASN A 305 -2.93 16.07 5.36
CA ASN A 305 -1.60 16.49 4.99
C ASN A 305 -0.66 15.28 4.80
N LYS A 306 -0.18 15.05 3.56
CA LYS A 306 0.77 13.97 3.25
C LYS A 306 2.16 14.18 3.92
N GLN A 307 2.60 15.43 4.11
CA GLN A 307 3.83 15.74 4.84
C GLN A 307 3.75 15.33 6.30
N TYR A 308 2.58 15.46 6.94
CA TYR A 308 2.38 14.99 8.31
C TYR A 308 2.60 13.48 8.43
N ARG A 309 2.02 12.70 7.52
CA ARG A 309 2.24 11.24 7.50
C ARG A 309 3.70 10.90 7.24
N PHE A 310 4.35 11.62 6.32
CA PHE A 310 5.77 11.44 6.02
C PHE A 310 6.67 11.76 7.22
N ASP A 311 6.43 12.87 7.91
CA ASP A 311 7.20 13.31 9.09
C ASP A 311 7.15 12.29 10.24
N HIS A 312 6.08 11.50 10.29
CA HIS A 312 5.81 10.52 11.34
C HIS A 312 6.04 9.05 10.90
N LYS A 313 6.35 8.78 9.63
CA LYS A 313 6.40 7.40 9.09
C LYS A 313 7.34 6.45 9.86
N ASP A 314 8.39 7.01 10.48
CA ASP A 314 9.46 6.30 11.20
C ASP A 314 9.49 6.61 12.71
N ASP A 315 8.38 7.06 13.31
CA ASP A 315 8.29 7.33 14.77
C ASP A 315 8.69 6.12 15.63
N ILE A 316 8.54 4.90 15.13
CA ILE A 316 8.99 3.68 15.81
C ILE A 316 10.50 3.70 16.10
N GLY A 317 11.28 4.49 15.33
CA GLY A 317 12.71 4.73 15.56
C GLY A 317 13.05 5.29 16.94
N LEU A 318 12.09 5.92 17.63
CA LEU A 318 12.26 6.36 19.03
C LEU A 318 12.47 5.17 19.99
N PHE A 319 11.90 4.00 19.68
CA PHE A 319 11.74 2.89 20.63
C PHE A 319 12.21 1.54 20.07
N LEU A 320 12.46 1.44 18.75
CA LEU A 320 12.73 0.16 18.10
C LEU A 320 14.03 -0.46 18.62
N ASP A 321 13.88 -1.55 19.35
CA ASP A 321 14.95 -2.42 19.82
C ASP A 321 14.56 -3.90 19.61
N LYS A 322 15.51 -4.80 19.92
CA LYS A 322 15.27 -6.24 19.73
C LYS A 322 14.15 -6.78 20.63
N LYS A 323 13.96 -6.20 21.82
CA LYS A 323 12.92 -6.63 22.76
C LYS A 323 11.53 -6.31 22.21
N LEU A 324 11.35 -5.11 21.68
CA LEU A 324 10.09 -4.66 21.09
C LEU A 324 9.75 -5.45 19.83
N VAL A 325 10.74 -5.75 18.97
CA VAL A 325 10.54 -6.66 17.81
C VAL A 325 10.03 -8.02 18.27
N ASN A 326 10.68 -8.63 19.27
CA ASN A 326 10.26 -9.94 19.77
C ASN A 326 8.85 -9.87 20.40
N ARG A 327 8.54 -8.82 21.17
CA ARG A 327 7.20 -8.61 21.74
C ARG A 327 6.15 -8.49 20.64
N LYS A 328 6.40 -7.71 19.58
CA LYS A 328 5.47 -7.55 18.44
C LYS A 328 5.23 -8.88 17.71
N LEU A 329 6.24 -9.72 17.54
CA LEU A 329 6.10 -11.05 16.93
C LEU A 329 5.29 -12.01 17.83
N GLU A 330 5.56 -12.00 19.14
CA GLU A 330 4.82 -12.80 20.12
C GLU A 330 3.33 -12.44 20.11
N VAL A 331 2.99 -11.15 20.25
CA VAL A 331 1.58 -10.73 20.30
C VAL A 331 0.86 -10.93 18.97
N LEU A 332 1.57 -10.81 17.84
CA LEU A 332 1.01 -11.11 16.52
C LEU A 332 0.60 -12.59 16.44
N GLN A 333 1.46 -13.49 16.91
CA GLN A 333 1.15 -14.92 16.93
C GLN A 333 -0.02 -15.23 17.87
N LEU A 334 -0.06 -14.62 19.07
CA LEU A 334 -1.17 -14.79 20.00
C LEU A 334 -2.50 -14.28 19.43
N ALA A 335 -2.48 -13.13 18.74
CA ALA A 335 -3.67 -12.57 18.09
C ALA A 335 -4.22 -13.51 17.01
N TYR A 336 -3.36 -14.05 16.14
CA TYR A 336 -3.78 -15.04 15.14
C TYR A 336 -4.28 -16.34 15.75
N GLU A 337 -3.70 -16.81 16.86
CA GLU A 337 -4.18 -18.02 17.53
C GLU A 337 -5.63 -17.90 18.00
N GLN A 338 -6.05 -16.69 18.41
CA GLN A 338 -7.43 -16.41 18.86
C GLN A 338 -8.46 -16.45 17.73
N VAL A 339 -8.06 -16.13 16.50
CA VAL A 339 -8.95 -16.07 15.32
C VAL A 339 -8.52 -17.01 14.21
N LYS A 340 -7.82 -18.10 14.55
CA LYS A 340 -7.19 -19.00 13.57
C LYS A 340 -8.19 -19.64 12.60
N ASP A 341 -9.42 -19.89 13.05
CA ASP A 341 -10.45 -20.50 12.21
C ASP A 341 -10.94 -19.49 11.17
N GLN A 342 -11.18 -18.24 11.58
CA GLN A 342 -11.51 -17.13 10.68
C GLN A 342 -10.35 -16.83 9.72
N ALA A 343 -9.10 -16.83 10.21
CA ALA A 343 -7.92 -16.59 9.40
C ALA A 343 -7.73 -17.65 8.31
N ARG A 344 -8.07 -18.92 8.58
CA ARG A 344 -8.07 -20.00 7.57
C ARG A 344 -9.13 -19.79 6.49
N GLY A 345 -10.29 -19.25 6.87
CA GLY A 345 -11.39 -18.90 5.99
C GLY A 345 -11.15 -17.65 5.13
N TYR A 346 -10.04 -16.92 5.33
CA TYR A 346 -9.71 -15.72 4.58
C TYR A 346 -9.36 -16.05 3.11
N ALA A 347 -10.15 -15.52 2.18
CA ALA A 347 -10.00 -15.72 0.74
C ALA A 347 -8.95 -14.79 0.11
N GLY A 348 -8.53 -13.74 0.81
CA GLY A 348 -7.61 -12.74 0.27
C GLY A 348 -8.27 -11.41 -0.10
N PRO A 349 -7.45 -10.41 -0.45
CA PRO A 349 -7.92 -9.05 -0.67
C PRO A 349 -8.50 -8.86 -2.07
N ALA A 350 -9.56 -8.07 -2.15
CA ALA A 350 -10.11 -7.48 -3.35
C ALA A 350 -9.94 -5.95 -3.20
N VAL A 351 -9.07 -5.37 -4.01
CA VAL A 351 -8.55 -4.01 -3.85
C VAL A 351 -9.06 -3.11 -4.97
N ILE A 352 -9.63 -1.98 -4.59
CA ILE A 352 -9.86 -0.82 -5.47
C ILE A 352 -8.74 0.17 -5.20
N GLU A 353 -7.73 0.15 -6.06
CA GLU A 353 -6.63 1.10 -6.07
C GLU A 353 -7.07 2.40 -6.75
N VAL A 354 -6.38 3.50 -6.44
CA VAL A 354 -6.68 4.80 -6.99
C VAL A 354 -5.47 5.52 -7.52
N PHE A 355 -5.72 6.44 -8.45
CA PHE A 355 -4.66 7.20 -9.09
C PHE A 355 -5.12 8.61 -9.47
N GLY A 356 -4.19 9.46 -9.93
CA GLY A 356 -4.52 10.83 -10.36
C GLY A 356 -4.38 11.90 -9.28
N GLU A 357 -4.02 11.53 -8.04
CA GLU A 357 -3.62 12.50 -7.03
C GLU A 357 -2.39 13.29 -7.49
N LYS A 358 -2.27 14.54 -7.00
CA LYS A 358 -1.07 15.33 -7.24
C LYS A 358 0.16 14.61 -6.65
N PRO A 359 1.25 14.41 -7.43
CA PRO A 359 2.47 13.82 -6.93
C PRO A 359 2.95 14.53 -5.68
N PHE A 360 3.31 13.75 -4.66
CA PHE A 360 3.78 14.26 -3.38
C PHE A 360 5.31 14.28 -3.37
N ALA A 361 5.90 15.48 -3.29
CA ALA A 361 7.33 15.65 -3.08
C ALA A 361 7.59 15.96 -1.59
N PRO A 362 7.97 14.96 -0.77
CA PRO A 362 8.20 15.17 0.65
C PRO A 362 9.39 16.09 0.92
N GLN A 363 9.29 16.89 1.97
CA GLN A 363 10.41 17.63 2.53
C GLN A 363 11.03 16.82 3.68
N THR A 364 12.31 16.49 3.58
CA THR A 364 13.03 15.85 4.69
C THR A 364 13.33 16.86 5.78
N LYS A 365 12.91 16.56 7.01
CA LYS A 365 13.20 17.36 8.21
C LYS A 365 14.19 16.62 9.10
N GLN A 366 15.21 17.32 9.58
CA GLN A 366 16.21 16.72 10.49
C GLN A 366 15.60 16.36 11.86
N GLU A 367 14.48 17.01 12.18
CA GLU A 367 13.70 16.81 13.38
C GLU A 367 12.76 15.60 13.29
N ALA A 368 12.46 15.09 12.10
CA ALA A 368 11.67 13.87 11.95
C ALA A 368 12.46 12.64 12.47
N CYS A 369 11.74 11.65 12.98
CA CYS A 369 12.34 10.38 13.37
C CYS A 369 12.85 9.64 12.13
N VAL A 370 14.03 9.02 12.22
CA VAL A 370 14.58 8.14 11.17
C VAL A 370 15.16 6.90 11.83
N LEU A 371 15.07 5.76 11.15
CA LEU A 371 15.66 4.52 11.63
C LEU A 371 17.20 4.59 11.49
N ARG A 372 17.91 4.33 12.59
CA ARG A 372 19.36 4.10 12.55
C ARG A 372 19.69 2.78 11.83
N PRO A 373 20.93 2.56 11.35
CA PRO A 373 21.29 1.33 10.63
C PRO A 373 20.92 0.02 11.36
N GLU A 374 21.12 -0.03 12.68
CA GLU A 374 20.72 -1.18 13.50
C GLU A 374 19.19 -1.39 13.51
N GLN A 375 18.43 -0.30 13.54
CA GLN A 375 16.97 -0.30 13.52
C GLN A 375 16.40 -0.64 12.15
N GLN A 376 17.06 -0.22 11.05
CA GLN A 376 16.71 -0.64 9.69
C GLN A 376 16.82 -2.18 9.56
N LYS A 377 17.91 -2.77 10.08
CA LYS A 377 18.09 -4.22 10.12
C LYS A 377 17.00 -4.92 10.94
N LEU A 378 16.67 -4.40 12.12
CA LEU A 378 15.58 -4.92 12.95
C LEU A 378 14.21 -4.83 12.28
N SER A 379 13.95 -3.74 11.54
CA SER A 379 12.71 -3.55 10.77
C SER A 379 12.59 -4.57 9.64
N ALA A 380 13.69 -4.82 8.90
CA ALA A 380 13.73 -5.85 7.87
C ALA A 380 13.53 -7.26 8.46
N GLU A 381 14.18 -7.57 9.60
CA GLU A 381 14.00 -8.84 10.31
C GLU A 381 12.53 -9.03 10.75
N TYR A 382 11.92 -8.00 11.33
CA TYR A 382 10.51 -8.03 11.71
C TYR A 382 9.60 -8.26 10.49
N ARG A 383 9.88 -7.62 9.35
CA ARG A 383 9.09 -7.79 8.10
C ARG A 383 9.10 -9.25 7.65
N GLY A 384 10.28 -9.89 7.58
CA GLY A 384 10.40 -11.30 7.22
C GLY A 384 9.70 -12.24 8.21
N ALA A 385 9.97 -12.07 9.51
CA ALA A 385 9.41 -12.94 10.56
C ALA A 385 7.89 -12.80 10.72
N SER A 386 7.36 -11.57 10.61
CA SER A 386 5.91 -11.33 10.68
C SER A 386 5.19 -11.91 9.46
N ALA A 387 5.77 -11.80 8.26
CA ALA A 387 5.22 -12.44 7.06
C ALA A 387 5.16 -13.97 7.21
N GLU A 388 6.17 -14.59 7.84
CA GLU A 388 6.14 -16.02 8.15
C GLU A 388 5.00 -16.38 9.13
N ILE A 389 4.82 -15.59 10.20
CA ILE A 389 3.71 -15.79 11.14
C ILE A 389 2.37 -15.74 10.41
N VAL A 390 2.13 -14.69 9.62
CA VAL A 390 0.87 -14.51 8.87
C VAL A 390 0.60 -15.72 7.97
N ASN A 391 1.59 -16.19 7.21
CA ASN A 391 1.45 -17.32 6.30
C ASN A 391 1.10 -18.65 6.99
N ARG A 392 1.41 -18.82 8.29
CA ARG A 392 1.00 -20.01 9.06
C ARG A 392 -0.49 -20.06 9.35
N TYR A 393 -1.16 -18.90 9.40
CA TYR A 393 -2.57 -18.77 9.75
C TYR A 393 -3.45 -18.48 8.53
N ILE A 394 -2.96 -17.62 7.64
CA ILE A 394 -3.56 -17.31 6.34
C ILE A 394 -2.72 -18.04 5.29
N ILE A 395 -3.22 -19.17 4.80
CA ILE A 395 -2.48 -20.04 3.86
C ILE A 395 -2.44 -19.37 2.49
N GLY A 396 -1.27 -18.82 2.12
CA GLY A 396 -1.05 -18.12 0.84
C GLY A 396 -1.49 -18.94 -0.37
N GLU A 397 -1.06 -20.20 -0.42
CA GLU A 397 -1.38 -21.15 -1.49
C GLU A 397 -2.89 -21.42 -1.67
N GLU A 398 -3.73 -21.11 -0.69
CA GLU A 398 -5.18 -21.33 -0.77
C GLU A 398 -6.00 -20.06 -1.04
N ARG A 399 -5.38 -18.87 -1.05
CA ARG A 399 -6.08 -17.59 -1.27
C ARG A 399 -5.73 -17.01 -2.64
N SER A 400 -6.55 -16.08 -3.11
CA SER A 400 -6.26 -15.27 -4.30
C SER A 400 -6.44 -13.79 -3.96
N PHE A 401 -6.27 -12.92 -4.95
CA PHE A 401 -6.55 -11.51 -4.78
C PHE A 401 -7.09 -10.92 -6.08
N THR A 402 -7.60 -9.70 -6.00
CA THR A 402 -7.82 -8.88 -7.19
C THR A 402 -7.47 -7.45 -6.91
N VAL A 403 -6.85 -6.77 -7.86
CA VAL A 403 -6.65 -5.33 -7.83
C VAL A 403 -7.23 -4.72 -9.10
N ILE A 404 -8.00 -3.65 -8.94
CA ILE A 404 -8.53 -2.81 -10.03
C ILE A 404 -8.29 -1.35 -9.68
N ALA A 405 -7.90 -0.53 -10.66
CA ALA A 405 -7.59 0.88 -10.43
C ALA A 405 -8.59 1.84 -11.09
N PHE A 406 -8.85 2.98 -10.44
CA PHE A 406 -9.68 4.08 -10.95
C PHE A 406 -9.07 5.46 -10.63
N PRO A 407 -9.28 6.47 -11.49
CA PRO A 407 -8.82 7.82 -11.21
C PRO A 407 -9.64 8.46 -10.08
N LEU A 408 -9.04 9.44 -9.39
CA LEU A 408 -9.71 10.38 -8.50
C LEU A 408 -9.99 11.70 -9.22
N PRO A 409 -10.97 12.50 -8.74
CA PRO A 409 -11.23 13.84 -9.28
C PRO A 409 -10.02 14.78 -9.30
N ASP A 410 -9.02 14.53 -8.46
CA ASP A 410 -7.73 15.22 -8.43
C ASP A 410 -6.99 15.26 -9.78
N ILE A 411 -7.29 14.33 -10.69
CA ILE A 411 -6.69 14.24 -12.03
C ILE A 411 -7.07 15.42 -12.94
N GLY A 412 -8.07 16.22 -12.54
CA GLY A 412 -8.43 17.49 -13.17
C GLY A 412 -9.79 17.47 -13.88
N GLU A 413 -10.05 18.51 -14.67
CA GLU A 413 -11.37 18.78 -15.28
C GLU A 413 -11.89 17.66 -16.19
N ARG A 414 -10.99 16.82 -16.73
CA ARG A 414 -11.31 15.66 -17.57
C ARG A 414 -11.56 14.37 -16.77
N PHE A 415 -11.78 14.47 -15.45
CA PHE A 415 -11.98 13.33 -14.56
C PHE A 415 -13.00 12.32 -15.09
N GLU A 416 -14.20 12.76 -15.46
CA GLU A 416 -15.27 11.85 -15.91
C GLU A 416 -14.88 11.10 -17.20
N GLU A 417 -14.24 11.80 -18.15
CA GLU A 417 -13.74 11.19 -19.38
C GLU A 417 -12.66 10.14 -19.09
N ILE A 418 -11.68 10.48 -18.22
CA ILE A 418 -10.60 9.56 -17.85
C ILE A 418 -11.15 8.37 -17.07
N PHE A 419 -12.16 8.57 -16.22
CA PHE A 419 -12.85 7.50 -15.53
C PHE A 419 -13.51 6.54 -16.53
N ASP A 420 -14.22 7.06 -17.53
CA ASP A 420 -14.84 6.23 -18.56
C ASP A 420 -13.82 5.48 -19.42
N GLU A 421 -12.70 6.12 -19.81
CA GLU A 421 -11.59 5.43 -20.49
C GLU A 421 -10.99 4.35 -19.59
N THR A 422 -10.84 4.60 -18.29
CA THR A 422 -10.34 3.60 -17.33
C THR A 422 -11.29 2.41 -17.22
N VAL A 423 -12.61 2.63 -17.22
CA VAL A 423 -13.57 1.53 -17.28
C VAL A 423 -13.41 0.74 -18.58
N LYS A 424 -13.19 1.39 -19.73
CA LYS A 424 -12.91 0.68 -21.00
C LYS A 424 -11.65 -0.17 -20.88
N LEU A 425 -10.55 0.38 -20.35
CA LEU A 425 -9.31 -0.35 -20.08
C LEU A 425 -9.55 -1.58 -19.21
N ASN A 426 -10.29 -1.43 -18.11
CA ASN A 426 -10.62 -2.52 -17.18
C ASN A 426 -11.52 -3.59 -17.81
N THR A 427 -12.25 -3.25 -18.89
CA THR A 427 -13.16 -4.14 -19.61
C THR A 427 -12.64 -4.62 -20.97
N LEU A 428 -11.34 -4.44 -21.25
CA LEU A 428 -10.72 -4.93 -22.49
C LEU A 428 -10.97 -6.44 -22.66
N ASP A 429 -11.15 -6.87 -23.91
CA ASP A 429 -11.44 -8.27 -24.23
C ASP A 429 -10.24 -9.16 -23.93
N TYR A 430 -10.29 -9.83 -22.78
CA TYR A 430 -9.22 -10.71 -22.34
C TYR A 430 -8.95 -11.87 -23.30
N LYS A 431 -9.94 -12.32 -24.11
CA LYS A 431 -9.72 -13.40 -25.09
C LYS A 431 -8.81 -12.97 -26.24
N THR A 432 -8.88 -11.70 -26.63
CA THR A 432 -7.95 -11.15 -27.63
C THR A 432 -6.53 -11.13 -27.08
N TYR A 433 -6.34 -10.64 -25.86
CA TYR A 433 -5.04 -10.59 -25.20
C TYR A 433 -4.46 -12.00 -24.98
N GLU A 434 -5.26 -12.92 -24.42
CA GLU A 434 -4.90 -14.32 -24.17
C GLU A 434 -4.29 -14.97 -25.42
N ARG A 435 -4.94 -14.82 -26.58
CA ARG A 435 -4.48 -15.36 -27.85
C ARG A 435 -3.16 -14.74 -28.31
N VAL A 436 -3.03 -13.41 -28.23
CA VAL A 436 -1.82 -12.71 -28.70
C VAL A 436 -0.62 -13.01 -27.79
N GLN A 437 -0.85 -13.01 -26.48
CA GLN A 437 0.12 -13.37 -25.46
C GLN A 437 0.61 -14.81 -25.65
N ALA A 438 -0.29 -15.76 -25.92
CA ALA A 438 0.10 -17.14 -26.21
C ALA A 438 1.08 -17.25 -27.41
N LEU A 439 0.89 -16.49 -28.47
CA LEU A 439 1.83 -16.46 -29.61
C LEU A 439 3.22 -15.97 -29.20
N MET A 440 3.29 -14.98 -28.30
CA MET A 440 4.57 -14.48 -27.76
C MET A 440 5.22 -15.51 -26.84
N ILE A 441 4.43 -16.15 -25.97
CA ILE A 441 4.90 -17.24 -25.09
C ILE A 441 5.48 -18.36 -25.93
N ASP A 442 4.80 -18.80 -27.00
CA ASP A 442 5.31 -19.85 -27.89
C ASP A 442 6.64 -19.47 -28.54
N ALA A 443 6.83 -18.21 -28.93
CA ALA A 443 8.11 -17.73 -29.45
C ALA A 443 9.21 -17.71 -28.37
N LEU A 444 8.86 -17.43 -27.11
CA LEU A 444 9.80 -17.31 -26.00
C LEU A 444 10.15 -18.65 -25.33
N ASN A 445 9.23 -19.62 -25.34
CA ASN A 445 9.26 -20.80 -24.46
C ASN A 445 10.55 -21.64 -24.57
N THR A 446 11.14 -21.69 -25.77
CA THR A 446 12.36 -22.48 -26.05
C THR A 446 13.59 -21.63 -26.29
N ALA A 447 13.53 -20.32 -26.06
CA ALA A 447 14.68 -19.45 -26.18
C ALA A 447 15.66 -19.66 -25.02
N GLU A 448 16.95 -19.51 -25.28
CA GLU A 448 17.99 -19.61 -24.24
C GLU A 448 18.03 -18.32 -23.41
N TYR A 449 17.84 -17.19 -24.07
CA TYR A 449 17.78 -15.88 -23.44
C TYR A 449 16.99 -14.91 -24.30
N VAL A 450 16.57 -13.80 -23.69
CA VAL A 450 15.97 -12.65 -24.37
C VAL A 450 16.97 -11.51 -24.36
N ARG A 451 17.14 -10.87 -25.52
CA ARG A 451 17.91 -9.63 -25.70
C ARG A 451 16.96 -8.45 -25.71
N ILE A 452 17.21 -7.47 -24.84
CA ILE A 452 16.42 -6.25 -24.73
C ILE A 452 17.36 -5.06 -24.94
N LYS A 453 17.00 -4.14 -25.84
CA LYS A 453 17.75 -2.90 -26.05
C LYS A 453 16.87 -1.67 -26.01
N GLY A 454 17.40 -0.60 -25.42
CA GLY A 454 16.83 0.73 -25.47
C GLY A 454 17.08 1.44 -26.81
N MET A 455 16.29 2.48 -27.07
CA MET A 455 16.46 3.45 -28.15
C MET A 455 16.17 4.86 -27.64
N ASN A 456 16.31 5.88 -28.50
CA ASN A 456 15.95 7.27 -28.17
C ASN A 456 16.59 7.82 -26.89
N GLY A 457 17.83 7.41 -26.59
CA GLY A 457 18.58 7.84 -25.42
C GLY A 457 18.49 6.88 -24.22
N ASN A 458 17.56 5.92 -24.26
CA ASN A 458 17.55 4.79 -23.33
C ASN A 458 18.74 3.86 -23.62
N ARG A 459 19.51 3.56 -22.57
CA ARG A 459 20.78 2.80 -22.64
C ARG A 459 20.62 1.34 -22.24
N THR A 460 19.39 0.83 -22.13
CA THR A 460 19.16 -0.57 -21.79
C THR A 460 19.88 -1.48 -22.79
N ASP A 461 20.64 -2.44 -22.26
CA ASP A 461 21.24 -3.56 -23.01
C ASP A 461 21.29 -4.75 -22.04
N LEU A 462 20.25 -5.58 -22.10
CA LEU A 462 20.05 -6.70 -21.20
C LEU A 462 20.04 -8.02 -21.95
N ARG A 463 20.69 -9.01 -21.33
CA ARG A 463 20.52 -10.44 -21.60
C ARG A 463 19.79 -11.03 -20.41
N VAL A 464 18.56 -11.50 -20.60
CA VAL A 464 17.79 -12.22 -19.56
C VAL A 464 17.76 -13.71 -19.89
N ALA A 465 18.38 -14.54 -19.06
CA ALA A 465 18.41 -15.98 -19.23
C ALA A 465 17.06 -16.60 -18.87
N LEU A 466 16.58 -17.52 -19.72
CA LEU A 466 15.29 -18.18 -19.52
C LEU A 466 15.46 -19.59 -18.95
N TYR A 467 14.40 -20.10 -18.33
CA TYR A 467 14.37 -21.44 -17.78
C TYR A 467 14.56 -22.49 -18.87
N PRO A 468 15.47 -23.48 -18.70
CA PRO A 468 15.71 -24.53 -19.68
C PRO A 468 14.58 -25.57 -19.65
N VAL A 469 13.57 -25.36 -20.49
CA VAL A 469 12.42 -26.27 -20.63
C VAL A 469 12.87 -27.69 -21.01
N LYS A 470 12.31 -28.70 -20.33
CA LYS A 470 12.58 -30.12 -20.60
C LYS A 470 11.54 -30.73 -21.52
N ASN A 471 10.28 -30.28 -21.41
CA ASN A 471 9.17 -30.77 -22.21
C ASN A 471 8.32 -29.61 -22.77
N PRO A 472 8.67 -29.06 -23.94
CA PRO A 472 7.99 -27.91 -24.53
C PRO A 472 6.49 -28.10 -24.80
N ASP A 473 6.04 -29.36 -24.94
CA ASP A 473 4.62 -29.68 -25.14
C ASP A 473 3.80 -29.63 -23.84
N LYS A 474 4.45 -29.57 -22.68
CA LYS A 474 3.80 -29.64 -21.35
C LYS A 474 4.22 -28.54 -20.39
N GLU A 475 5.28 -27.81 -20.71
CA GLU A 475 5.90 -26.82 -19.83
C GLU A 475 5.94 -25.46 -20.54
N ALA A 476 5.64 -24.40 -19.78
CA ALA A 476 5.72 -23.02 -20.20
C ALA A 476 6.71 -22.25 -19.30
N VAL A 477 7.53 -21.39 -19.90
CA VAL A 477 8.42 -20.47 -19.17
C VAL A 477 7.64 -19.25 -18.69
N PHE A 478 6.74 -18.73 -19.52
CA PHE A 478 5.98 -17.52 -19.20
C PHE A 478 4.56 -17.86 -18.78
N GLU A 479 4.05 -17.13 -17.79
CA GLU A 479 2.64 -17.10 -17.42
C GLU A 479 1.88 -16.09 -18.29
N ASN A 480 0.67 -16.47 -18.71
CA ASN A 480 -0.25 -15.63 -19.45
C ASN A 480 -1.20 -14.88 -18.50
N CYS A 481 -0.81 -13.68 -18.07
CA CYS A 481 -1.59 -12.86 -17.15
C CYS A 481 -2.71 -12.13 -17.91
N VAL A 482 -3.95 -12.59 -17.73
CA VAL A 482 -5.15 -12.03 -18.36
C VAL A 482 -6.21 -11.67 -17.34
N ALA A 483 -6.17 -10.43 -16.81
CA ALA A 483 -7.21 -9.77 -15.98
C ALA A 483 -7.96 -10.68 -14.99
N ASP A 484 -7.26 -11.64 -14.43
CA ASP A 484 -7.74 -12.61 -13.45
C ASP A 484 -7.46 -12.09 -12.05
N VAL A 485 -6.27 -11.58 -11.77
CA VAL A 485 -5.93 -10.96 -10.48
C VAL A 485 -5.55 -9.47 -10.62
N ASN A 486 -4.94 -9.08 -11.73
CA ASN A 486 -4.54 -7.70 -12.00
C ASN A 486 -5.38 -7.12 -13.15
N ILE A 487 -6.23 -6.15 -12.86
CA ILE A 487 -7.11 -5.49 -13.85
C ILE A 487 -6.61 -4.06 -14.08
N PRO A 488 -6.30 -3.65 -15.33
CA PRO A 488 -6.67 -4.28 -16.62
C PRO A 488 -5.74 -5.43 -17.06
N VAL A 489 -6.10 -6.13 -18.14
CA VAL A 489 -5.21 -7.10 -18.83
C VAL A 489 -3.91 -6.44 -19.26
N GLY A 490 -2.84 -7.23 -19.44
CA GLY A 490 -1.80 -6.77 -20.36
C GLY A 490 -0.37 -7.21 -20.13
N GLU A 491 -0.06 -8.43 -19.70
CA GLU A 491 1.35 -8.86 -19.62
C GLU A 491 1.55 -10.37 -19.77
N ILE A 492 2.77 -10.77 -20.15
CA ILE A 492 3.29 -12.12 -19.91
C ILE A 492 4.54 -11.98 -19.07
N PHE A 493 4.74 -12.87 -18.10
CA PHE A 493 5.86 -12.74 -17.16
C PHE A 493 6.48 -14.09 -16.80
N THR A 494 7.73 -14.07 -16.34
CA THR A 494 8.49 -15.24 -15.90
C THR A 494 9.41 -14.86 -14.74
N SER A 495 9.77 -15.82 -13.89
CA SER A 495 10.97 -15.69 -13.07
C SER A 495 12.20 -16.02 -13.93
N PRO A 496 13.17 -15.10 -14.07
CA PRO A 496 14.35 -15.36 -14.86
C PRO A 496 15.33 -16.27 -14.13
N VAL A 497 16.16 -16.99 -14.89
CA VAL A 497 17.34 -17.66 -14.34
C VAL A 497 18.37 -16.58 -14.04
N LEU A 498 18.91 -16.55 -12.82
CA LEU A 498 19.87 -15.51 -12.44
C LEU A 498 21.20 -15.74 -13.17
N ALA A 499 21.71 -16.97 -13.18
CA ALA A 499 22.93 -17.30 -13.90
C ALA A 499 22.82 -16.97 -15.41
N GLY A 500 23.70 -16.09 -15.89
CA GLY A 500 23.68 -15.62 -17.26
C GLY A 500 22.76 -14.42 -17.54
N THR A 501 21.93 -13.99 -16.59
CA THR A 501 21.21 -12.71 -16.69
C THR A 501 22.17 -11.56 -16.39
N ASN A 502 22.45 -10.70 -17.37
CA ASN A 502 23.47 -9.65 -17.26
C ASN A 502 23.11 -8.41 -18.08
N GLY A 503 23.67 -7.26 -17.69
CA GLY A 503 23.62 -6.04 -18.48
C GLY A 503 23.09 -4.85 -17.70
N THR A 504 22.63 -3.84 -18.42
CA THR A 504 22.15 -2.58 -17.85
C THR A 504 20.69 -2.37 -18.15
N LEU A 505 19.87 -2.16 -17.12
CA LEU A 505 18.53 -1.59 -17.22
C LEU A 505 18.64 -0.08 -17.04
N HIS A 506 18.15 0.70 -18.00
CA HIS A 506 18.10 2.15 -17.91
C HIS A 506 16.69 2.63 -18.24
N VAL A 507 16.16 3.57 -17.46
CA VAL A 507 14.88 4.24 -17.74
C VAL A 507 15.10 5.74 -17.59
N SER A 508 14.72 6.51 -18.61
CA SER A 508 14.98 7.96 -18.61
C SER A 508 14.22 8.68 -17.50
N HIS A 509 12.99 8.24 -17.23
CA HIS A 509 12.09 8.80 -16.23
C HIS A 509 11.08 7.75 -15.78
N VAL A 510 10.93 7.55 -14.47
CA VAL A 510 9.96 6.59 -13.90
C VAL A 510 9.52 7.03 -12.51
N PHE A 511 8.30 6.67 -12.12
CA PHE A 511 7.79 6.85 -10.76
C PHE A 511 7.63 5.47 -10.10
N LEU A 512 8.34 5.25 -8.99
CA LEU A 512 8.27 4.00 -8.22
C LEU A 512 7.88 4.36 -6.79
N ASN A 513 6.85 3.71 -6.24
CA ASN A 513 6.38 3.97 -4.87
C ASN A 513 6.15 5.47 -4.57
N GLU A 514 5.48 6.18 -5.48
CA GLU A 514 5.22 7.64 -5.43
C GLU A 514 6.45 8.54 -5.54
N LEU A 515 7.64 7.97 -5.74
CA LEU A 515 8.91 8.68 -5.85
C LEU A 515 9.36 8.79 -7.30
N GLU A 516 9.76 10.00 -7.70
CA GLU A 516 10.31 10.26 -9.03
C GLU A 516 11.76 9.77 -9.12
N TYR A 517 12.13 9.14 -10.24
CA TYR A 517 13.50 8.80 -10.62
C TYR A 517 13.84 9.33 -12.01
N ARG A 518 14.98 10.01 -12.11
CA ARG A 518 15.52 10.50 -13.37
C ARG A 518 16.76 9.70 -13.73
N ASN A 519 16.84 9.20 -14.96
CA ASN A 519 17.90 8.32 -15.45
C ASN A 519 18.23 7.18 -14.47
N LEU A 520 17.23 6.45 -14.00
CA LEU A 520 17.45 5.29 -13.16
C LEU A 520 18.24 4.25 -13.95
N GLU A 521 19.35 3.78 -13.39
CA GLU A 521 20.21 2.78 -14.00
C GLU A 521 20.55 1.68 -12.97
N LEU A 522 20.30 0.42 -13.35
CA LEU A 522 20.63 -0.76 -12.56
C LEU A 522 21.51 -1.69 -13.40
N MET A 523 22.65 -2.10 -12.86
CA MET A 523 23.55 -3.07 -13.49
C MET A 523 23.37 -4.45 -12.85
N PHE A 524 23.31 -5.47 -13.70
CA PHE A 524 23.11 -6.87 -13.28
C PHE A 524 24.31 -7.73 -13.66
N GLU A 525 24.78 -8.52 -12.68
CA GLU A 525 25.72 -9.62 -12.88
C GLU A 525 25.11 -10.90 -12.34
N ASN A 526 24.91 -11.89 -13.21
CA ASN A 526 24.20 -13.13 -12.90
C ASN A 526 22.90 -12.88 -12.11
N GLY A 527 22.06 -11.99 -12.64
CA GLY A 527 20.74 -11.69 -12.12
C GLY A 527 20.72 -10.91 -10.82
N MET A 528 21.88 -10.59 -10.23
CA MET A 528 21.99 -9.78 -9.01
C MET A 528 22.38 -8.35 -9.35
N ILE A 529 21.80 -7.37 -8.66
CA ILE A 529 22.22 -5.97 -8.80
C ILE A 529 23.68 -5.83 -8.32
N SER A 530 24.56 -5.37 -9.20
CA SER A 530 25.99 -5.16 -8.94
C SER A 530 26.36 -3.68 -8.76
N ASP A 531 25.64 -2.76 -9.42
CA ASP A 531 25.72 -1.32 -9.19
C ASP A 531 24.39 -0.64 -9.58
N TYR A 532 24.19 0.58 -9.11
CA TYR A 532 22.99 1.36 -9.37
C TYR A 532 23.23 2.86 -9.21
N THR A 533 22.47 3.67 -9.94
CA THR A 533 22.47 5.14 -9.77
C THR A 533 21.20 5.77 -10.34
N CYS A 534 21.05 7.08 -10.10
CA CYS A 534 20.06 7.96 -10.74
C CYS A 534 20.65 9.37 -10.85
N THR A 535 19.88 10.33 -11.37
CA THR A 535 20.29 11.74 -11.50
C THR A 535 19.27 12.69 -10.88
N ASN A 536 18.69 12.30 -9.75
CA ASN A 536 17.75 13.13 -8.98
C ASN A 536 18.46 14.25 -8.22
N PHE A 537 19.70 14.02 -7.79
CA PHE A 537 20.53 14.94 -7.03
C PHE A 537 21.83 15.25 -7.77
N GLU A 538 22.49 16.36 -7.43
CA GLU A 538 23.79 16.72 -7.99
C GLU A 538 24.92 15.78 -7.52
N CYS A 539 24.77 15.21 -6.32
CA CYS A 539 25.75 14.30 -5.72
C CYS A 539 25.44 12.83 -6.05
N GLU A 540 26.42 12.11 -6.60
CA GLU A 540 26.28 10.68 -6.91
C GLU A 540 25.99 9.83 -5.67
N GLU A 541 26.64 10.12 -4.53
CA GLU A 541 26.39 9.40 -3.27
C GLU A 541 24.95 9.56 -2.79
N GLU A 542 24.35 10.74 -2.98
CA GLU A 542 22.94 10.98 -2.65
C GLU A 542 22.01 10.20 -3.58
N ASN A 543 22.34 10.12 -4.87
CA ASN A 543 21.59 9.29 -5.84
C ASN A 543 21.67 7.80 -5.48
N LYS A 544 22.86 7.27 -5.18
CA LYS A 544 23.02 5.87 -4.75
C LYS A 544 22.26 5.61 -3.46
N LYS A 545 22.38 6.49 -2.46
CA LYS A 545 21.62 6.38 -1.22
C LYS A 545 20.11 6.35 -1.47
N TYR A 546 19.60 7.23 -2.33
CA TYR A 546 18.19 7.30 -2.69
C TYR A 546 17.68 6.00 -3.33
N VAL A 547 18.45 5.40 -4.24
CA VAL A 547 18.10 4.09 -4.83
C VAL A 547 18.20 2.96 -3.80
N LYS A 548 19.25 2.94 -2.95
CA LYS A 548 19.41 1.93 -1.91
C LYS A 548 18.25 1.90 -0.91
N GLU A 549 17.81 3.07 -0.47
CA GLU A 549 16.76 3.21 0.53
C GLU A 549 15.38 2.84 -0.02
N ASN A 550 15.09 3.22 -1.27
CA ASN A 550 13.71 3.22 -1.80
C ASN A 550 13.45 2.15 -2.87
N VAL A 551 14.48 1.64 -3.56
CA VAL A 551 14.36 0.54 -4.54
C VAL A 551 14.88 -0.77 -3.94
N LEU A 552 16.03 -0.74 -3.26
CA LEU A 552 16.64 -1.94 -2.65
C LEU A 552 16.18 -2.18 -1.20
N PHE A 553 15.34 -1.31 -0.62
CA PHE A 553 14.86 -1.43 0.76
C PHE A 553 15.97 -1.65 1.81
N ASN A 554 17.13 -1.01 1.59
CA ASN A 554 18.36 -1.14 2.40
C ASN A 554 19.08 -2.49 2.33
N TYR A 555 18.68 -3.41 1.45
CA TYR A 555 19.51 -4.55 1.10
C TYR A 555 20.73 -4.08 0.30
N ASP A 556 21.83 -4.83 0.41
CA ASP A 556 23.06 -4.51 -0.35
C ASP A 556 22.93 -4.87 -1.83
N THR A 557 22.09 -5.87 -2.15
CA THR A 557 21.75 -6.30 -3.50
C THR A 557 20.39 -7.00 -3.47
N LEU A 558 19.71 -7.05 -4.62
CA LEU A 558 18.49 -7.81 -4.85
C LEU A 558 18.63 -8.61 -6.16
N PRO A 559 17.97 -9.77 -6.27
CA PRO A 559 17.87 -10.49 -7.55
C PRO A 559 16.85 -9.83 -8.49
N MET A 560 16.97 -10.09 -9.79
CA MET A 560 15.90 -9.89 -10.75
C MET A 560 14.83 -10.98 -10.51
N GLY A 561 13.73 -10.59 -9.90
CA GLY A 561 12.64 -11.50 -9.51
C GLY A 561 11.69 -11.82 -10.67
N GLU A 562 11.56 -10.89 -11.63
CA GLU A 562 10.64 -10.99 -12.76
C GLU A 562 11.25 -10.38 -14.02
N PHE A 563 10.93 -10.99 -15.16
CA PHE A 563 10.94 -10.34 -16.46
C PHE A 563 9.57 -10.50 -17.13
N ALA A 564 9.05 -9.39 -17.65
CA ALA A 564 7.75 -9.38 -18.30
C ALA A 564 7.69 -8.48 -19.53
N ILE A 565 6.70 -8.76 -20.37
CA ILE A 565 6.37 -7.98 -21.56
C ILE A 565 4.94 -7.45 -21.39
N GLY A 566 4.80 -6.18 -21.05
CA GLY A 566 3.54 -5.47 -21.13
C GLY A 566 3.02 -5.42 -22.57
N THR A 567 1.72 -5.54 -22.73
CA THR A 567 1.00 -5.68 -24.01
C THR A 567 -0.16 -4.70 -24.16
N ASN A 568 -0.45 -3.88 -23.14
CA ASN A 568 -1.59 -2.97 -23.12
C ASN A 568 -1.22 -1.62 -23.75
N THR A 569 -1.13 -1.61 -25.08
CA THR A 569 -0.89 -0.41 -25.88
C THR A 569 -2.03 0.61 -25.77
N THR A 570 -3.26 0.17 -25.48
CA THR A 570 -4.40 1.06 -25.22
C THR A 570 -4.18 1.87 -23.95
N ALA A 571 -3.71 1.25 -22.86
CA ALA A 571 -3.34 1.96 -21.64
C ALA A 571 -2.20 2.95 -21.88
N TYR A 572 -1.14 2.53 -22.60
CA TYR A 572 -0.03 3.42 -22.97
C TYR A 572 -0.50 4.66 -23.75
N MET A 573 -1.37 4.46 -24.75
CA MET A 573 -1.90 5.56 -25.56
C MET A 573 -2.91 6.43 -24.82
N THR A 574 -3.69 5.86 -23.91
CA THR A 574 -4.55 6.62 -22.99
C THR A 574 -3.71 7.52 -22.09
N ALA A 575 -2.63 6.99 -21.52
CA ALA A 575 -1.70 7.75 -20.69
C ALA A 575 -1.14 8.96 -21.44
N LYS A 576 -0.73 8.74 -22.70
CA LYS A 576 -0.21 9.78 -23.59
C LYS A 576 -1.25 10.82 -24.01
N LYS A 577 -2.49 10.39 -24.32
CA LYS A 577 -3.60 11.28 -24.71
C LYS A 577 -3.96 12.28 -23.61
N TYR A 578 -3.96 11.81 -22.36
CA TYR A 578 -4.33 12.65 -21.21
C TYR A 578 -3.12 13.26 -20.48
N ASP A 579 -1.89 12.88 -20.83
CA ASP A 579 -0.64 13.24 -20.15
C ASP A 579 -0.62 12.81 -18.67
N ILE A 580 -0.97 11.54 -18.44
CA ILE A 580 -1.18 10.95 -17.10
C ILE A 580 -0.29 9.73 -16.82
N SER A 581 0.72 9.44 -17.65
CA SER A 581 1.62 8.30 -17.42
C SER A 581 2.28 8.33 -16.05
N HIS A 582 2.66 9.53 -15.58
CA HIS A 582 3.26 9.75 -14.26
C HIS A 582 2.28 9.61 -13.09
N LEU A 583 0.98 9.51 -13.38
CA LEU A 583 -0.08 9.35 -12.40
C LEU A 583 -0.59 7.91 -12.35
N PHE A 584 -0.24 7.03 -13.29
CA PHE A 584 -0.71 5.65 -13.25
C PHE A 584 -0.10 4.88 -12.08
N PRO A 585 -0.89 4.03 -11.41
CA PRO A 585 -0.35 3.11 -10.43
C PRO A 585 0.49 2.05 -11.15
N ILE A 586 1.39 1.40 -10.42
CA ILE A 586 2.27 0.34 -10.96
C ILE A 586 1.43 -0.73 -11.68
N LEU A 587 0.28 -1.11 -11.10
CA LEU A 587 -0.70 -2.03 -11.68
C LEU A 587 -1.03 -1.77 -13.16
N ILE A 588 -1.17 -0.50 -13.55
CA ILE A 588 -1.43 -0.12 -14.95
C ILE A 588 -0.11 0.12 -15.69
N ALA A 589 0.84 0.81 -15.05
CA ALA A 589 2.10 1.21 -15.67
C ALA A 589 2.92 0.00 -16.17
N GLU A 590 2.99 -1.09 -15.40
CA GLU A 590 3.71 -2.32 -15.76
C GLU A 590 3.22 -2.91 -17.09
N LYS A 591 1.93 -2.73 -17.42
CA LYS A 591 1.32 -3.25 -18.65
C LYS A 591 1.60 -2.39 -19.89
N THR A 592 2.27 -1.25 -19.73
CA THR A 592 2.53 -0.26 -20.79
C THR A 592 3.91 -0.37 -21.46
N GLY A 593 4.63 -1.45 -21.23
CA GLY A 593 5.93 -1.76 -21.83
C GLY A 593 6.55 -3.00 -21.19
N PRO A 594 7.74 -3.47 -21.60
CA PRO A 594 8.45 -4.50 -20.85
C PRO A 594 8.90 -3.97 -19.50
N HIS A 595 8.79 -4.79 -18.46
CA HIS A 595 9.20 -4.46 -17.11
C HIS A 595 10.03 -5.57 -16.47
N PHE A 596 10.75 -5.16 -15.43
CA PHE A 596 11.68 -6.00 -14.69
C PHE A 596 11.50 -5.72 -13.21
N ALA A 597 11.26 -6.76 -12.42
CA ALA A 597 11.14 -6.61 -10.97
C ALA A 597 12.47 -6.91 -10.28
N VAL A 598 12.81 -6.09 -9.29
CA VAL A 598 13.91 -6.38 -8.35
C VAL A 598 13.35 -6.77 -6.98
N GLY A 599 13.87 -7.87 -6.42
CA GLY A 599 13.36 -8.45 -5.17
C GLY A 599 12.90 -9.90 -5.35
N ASP A 600 11.89 -10.29 -4.58
CA ASP A 600 11.32 -11.64 -4.62
C ASP A 600 10.68 -11.94 -5.98
N THR A 601 10.54 -13.23 -6.32
CA THR A 601 9.77 -13.64 -7.51
C THR A 601 8.29 -13.30 -7.34
N CYS A 602 7.55 -13.16 -8.44
CA CYS A 602 6.08 -12.98 -8.42
C CYS A 602 5.36 -14.12 -7.70
N TYR A 603 6.01 -15.29 -7.67
CA TYR A 603 5.54 -16.52 -7.04
C TYR A 603 6.03 -16.66 -5.60
N SER A 604 6.49 -15.58 -4.95
CA SER A 604 7.01 -15.63 -3.58
C SER A 604 6.06 -16.38 -2.64
N ARG A 605 6.52 -17.53 -2.12
CA ARG A 605 5.77 -18.47 -1.26
C ARG A 605 4.65 -19.26 -1.95
N GLU A 606 4.56 -19.19 -3.26
CA GLU A 606 3.70 -19.99 -4.13
C GLU A 606 4.53 -20.72 -5.21
N GLU A 607 5.86 -20.78 -5.08
CA GLU A 607 6.75 -21.34 -6.11
C GLU A 607 6.51 -22.84 -6.33
N ASP A 608 6.01 -23.55 -5.31
CA ASP A 608 5.71 -24.98 -5.36
C ASP A 608 4.26 -25.27 -5.83
N VAL A 609 3.40 -24.23 -5.96
CA VAL A 609 2.02 -24.36 -6.45
C VAL A 609 2.00 -24.57 -7.95
N LYS A 610 1.38 -25.66 -8.43
CA LYS A 610 1.27 -25.91 -9.87
C LYS A 610 0.29 -24.95 -10.52
N LEU A 611 0.80 -24.15 -11.45
CA LEU A 611 0.04 -23.21 -12.26
C LEU A 611 0.11 -23.64 -13.72
N TYR A 612 -0.95 -23.35 -14.46
CA TYR A 612 -1.11 -23.76 -15.84
C TYR A 612 -1.59 -22.59 -16.67
N ASN A 613 -1.03 -22.45 -17.88
CA ASN A 613 -1.60 -21.58 -18.89
C ASN A 613 -2.85 -22.22 -19.51
N GLU A 614 -3.57 -21.43 -20.30
CA GLU A 614 -4.86 -21.82 -20.91
C GLU A 614 -4.73 -22.96 -21.93
N ASP A 615 -3.53 -23.19 -22.45
CA ASP A 615 -3.19 -24.33 -23.31
C ASP A 615 -2.92 -25.63 -22.53
N GLY A 616 -2.95 -25.57 -21.19
CA GLY A 616 -2.70 -26.68 -20.28
C GLY A 616 -1.22 -26.96 -19.98
N LYS A 617 -0.29 -26.12 -20.44
CA LYS A 617 1.14 -26.25 -20.08
C LYS A 617 1.39 -25.73 -18.67
N GLU A 618 2.15 -26.51 -17.89
CA GLU A 618 2.58 -26.15 -16.52
C GLU A 618 3.60 -25.01 -16.59
N ILE A 619 3.39 -23.95 -15.83
CA ILE A 619 4.36 -22.86 -15.71
C ILE A 619 5.48 -23.36 -14.79
N VAL A 620 6.70 -23.47 -15.33
CA VAL A 620 7.83 -24.08 -14.60
C VAL A 620 8.84 -23.05 -14.06
N ALA A 621 8.88 -21.85 -14.62
CA ALA A 621 9.84 -20.81 -14.25
C ALA A 621 9.29 -19.92 -13.12
N LYS A 622 9.10 -20.52 -11.94
CA LYS A 622 8.53 -19.85 -10.75
C LYS A 622 9.55 -19.51 -9.66
N ASP A 623 10.71 -20.16 -9.70
CA ASP A 623 11.81 -19.90 -8.80
C ASP A 623 13.11 -19.60 -9.55
N ASN A 624 14.07 -19.13 -8.78
CA ASN A 624 15.40 -18.74 -9.21
C ASN A 624 16.40 -19.14 -8.10
N GLU A 625 17.68 -18.93 -8.35
CA GLU A 625 18.75 -19.41 -7.48
C GLU A 625 18.67 -18.84 -6.04
N VAL A 626 18.06 -17.67 -5.85
CA VAL A 626 17.84 -17.08 -4.53
C VAL A 626 16.58 -17.62 -3.85
N SER A 627 15.44 -17.66 -4.54
CA SER A 627 14.19 -18.20 -3.98
C SER A 627 14.26 -19.72 -3.72
N LEU A 628 15.12 -20.46 -4.43
CA LEU A 628 15.41 -21.87 -4.14
C LEU A 628 16.07 -22.09 -2.77
N LEU A 629 16.68 -21.07 -2.17
CA LEU A 629 17.19 -21.13 -0.81
C LEU A 629 16.06 -21.39 0.22
N ARG A 630 14.77 -21.29 -0.16
CA ARG A 630 13.64 -21.66 0.72
C ARG A 630 13.73 -23.09 1.24
N HIS A 631 14.42 -23.99 0.52
CA HIS A 631 14.59 -25.39 0.91
C HIS A 631 15.76 -25.62 1.89
N SER A 632 16.68 -24.66 2.05
CA SER A 632 17.91 -24.82 2.85
C SER A 632 18.19 -23.68 3.84
N GLU A 633 17.94 -22.43 3.44
CA GLU A 633 18.21 -21.18 4.17
C GLU A 633 17.07 -20.17 3.99
N VAL A 634 15.88 -20.48 4.52
CA VAL A 634 14.63 -19.70 4.35
C VAL A 634 14.81 -18.18 4.55
N SER A 635 15.62 -17.76 5.53
CA SER A 635 15.84 -16.34 5.83
C SER A 635 16.57 -15.56 4.74
N LYS A 636 17.15 -16.24 3.75
CA LYS A 636 17.83 -15.63 2.59
C LYS A 636 17.04 -15.73 1.29
N ALA A 637 15.93 -16.46 1.29
CA ALA A 637 15.12 -16.71 0.10
C ALA A 637 14.12 -15.58 -0.19
N TYR A 638 13.75 -14.82 0.84
CA TYR A 638 12.68 -13.82 0.78
C TYR A 638 13.11 -12.48 1.40
N PHE A 639 12.99 -11.42 0.62
CA PHE A 639 13.28 -10.03 0.97
C PHE A 639 12.02 -9.24 1.36
N ALA A 640 10.83 -9.78 1.04
CA ALA A 640 9.54 -9.11 1.22
C ALA A 640 9.49 -7.74 0.51
N CYS A 641 10.02 -7.71 -0.71
CA CYS A 641 9.91 -6.61 -1.66
C CYS A 641 9.90 -7.12 -3.09
N HIS A 642 9.23 -6.37 -3.96
CA HIS A 642 9.13 -6.63 -5.40
C HIS A 642 8.82 -5.27 -6.04
N THR A 643 9.72 -4.76 -6.87
CA THR A 643 9.61 -3.41 -7.47
C THR A 643 9.74 -3.49 -8.97
N ASP A 644 8.65 -3.25 -9.68
CA ASP A 644 8.57 -3.26 -11.14
C ASP A 644 9.09 -1.98 -11.78
N ILE A 645 9.95 -2.13 -12.79
CA ILE A 645 10.56 -1.03 -13.52
C ILE A 645 10.27 -1.20 -15.01
N THR A 646 9.39 -0.38 -15.56
CA THR A 646 8.93 -0.44 -16.95
C THR A 646 9.77 0.44 -17.88
N ILE A 647 10.10 -0.09 -19.06
CA ILE A 647 10.64 0.69 -20.18
C ILE A 647 9.49 1.14 -21.08
N PRO A 648 9.28 2.45 -21.31
CA PRO A 648 8.25 2.93 -22.23
C PRO A 648 8.45 2.41 -23.67
N TYR A 649 7.36 2.16 -24.41
CA TYR A 649 7.47 1.67 -25.80
C TYR A 649 8.27 2.60 -26.73
N ASP A 650 8.20 3.91 -26.55
CA ASP A 650 8.97 4.89 -27.33
C ASP A 650 10.45 4.96 -26.95
N GLU A 651 10.86 4.29 -25.87
CA GLU A 651 12.25 4.09 -25.47
C GLU A 651 12.75 2.67 -25.78
N LEU A 652 11.88 1.76 -26.24
CA LEU A 652 12.21 0.36 -26.47
C LEU A 652 12.68 0.09 -27.91
N GLY A 653 13.95 -0.24 -28.07
CA GLY A 653 14.57 -0.55 -29.36
C GLY A 653 14.23 -1.95 -29.87
N GLU A 654 14.48 -2.99 -29.08
CA GLU A 654 14.13 -4.37 -29.46
C GLU A 654 13.86 -5.27 -28.25
N ILE A 655 12.97 -6.26 -28.46
CA ILE A 655 12.89 -7.49 -27.67
C ILE A 655 13.04 -8.65 -28.65
N THR A 656 14.10 -9.43 -28.49
CA THR A 656 14.43 -10.56 -29.38
C THR A 656 14.70 -11.81 -28.57
N ALA A 657 13.96 -12.88 -28.87
CA ALA A 657 14.23 -14.22 -28.35
C ALA A 657 15.41 -14.83 -29.10
N CYS A 658 16.42 -15.32 -28.37
CA CYS A 658 17.62 -15.91 -28.94
C CYS A 658 17.69 -17.41 -28.60
N TYR A 659 17.78 -18.27 -29.61
CA TYR A 659 17.77 -19.72 -29.44
C TYR A 659 19.17 -20.32 -29.41
N ALA A 660 19.28 -21.56 -28.92
CA ALA A 660 20.56 -22.28 -28.81
C ALA A 660 21.25 -22.53 -30.17
N ASP A 661 20.47 -22.59 -31.26
CA ASP A 661 20.99 -22.73 -32.63
C ASP A 661 21.44 -21.39 -33.26
N LYS A 662 21.40 -20.30 -32.48
CA LYS A 662 21.72 -18.92 -32.86
C LYS A 662 20.72 -18.27 -33.82
N THR A 663 19.57 -18.88 -34.05
CA THR A 663 18.45 -18.18 -34.67
C THR A 663 17.86 -17.17 -33.69
N GLU A 664 17.16 -16.18 -34.23
CA GLU A 664 16.57 -15.09 -33.46
C GLU A 664 15.12 -14.85 -33.92
N CYS A 665 14.23 -14.57 -32.97
CA CYS A 665 12.85 -14.17 -33.23
C CYS A 665 12.59 -12.82 -32.57
N THR A 666 12.40 -11.78 -33.37
CA THR A 666 12.09 -10.44 -32.84
C THR A 666 10.61 -10.34 -32.54
N ILE A 667 10.28 -9.98 -31.30
CA ILE A 667 8.91 -9.81 -30.81
C ILE A 667 8.48 -8.36 -30.96
N ILE A 668 9.34 -7.45 -30.49
CA ILE A 668 9.14 -6.00 -30.56
C ILE A 668 10.33 -5.36 -31.24
N LYS A 669 10.08 -4.40 -32.14
CA LYS A 669 11.11 -3.58 -32.79
C LYS A 669 10.65 -2.14 -32.87
N ASN A 670 11.48 -1.21 -32.41
CA ASN A 670 11.21 0.22 -32.33
C ASN A 670 9.85 0.51 -31.66
N GLY A 671 9.61 -0.10 -30.49
CA GLY A 671 8.38 0.07 -29.71
C GLY A 671 7.13 -0.62 -30.27
N ARG A 672 7.22 -1.36 -31.38
CA ARG A 672 6.05 -1.97 -32.03
C ARG A 672 6.14 -3.49 -32.11
N PHE A 673 4.99 -4.14 -31.95
CA PHE A 673 4.86 -5.59 -32.06
C PHE A 673 5.05 -6.03 -33.52
N VAL A 674 6.05 -6.87 -33.78
CA VAL A 674 6.42 -7.35 -35.14
C VAL A 674 6.28 -8.85 -35.32
N LEU A 675 6.13 -9.62 -34.23
CA LEU A 675 5.83 -11.05 -34.29
C LEU A 675 4.52 -11.30 -35.05
N ALA A 676 4.50 -12.28 -35.94
CA ALA A 676 3.30 -12.58 -36.73
C ALA A 676 2.11 -12.94 -35.82
N GLY A 677 0.98 -12.25 -36.00
CA GLY A 677 -0.25 -12.45 -35.23
C GLY A 677 -0.39 -11.55 -34.00
N THR A 678 0.62 -10.72 -33.69
CA THR A 678 0.57 -9.76 -32.57
C THR A 678 0.33 -8.32 -33.01
N GLN A 679 0.26 -8.06 -34.32
CA GLN A 679 0.19 -6.71 -34.89
C GLN A 679 -1.07 -5.94 -34.50
N GLU A 680 -2.15 -6.63 -34.11
CA GLU A 680 -3.40 -5.96 -33.69
C GLU A 680 -3.21 -5.14 -32.41
N LEU A 681 -2.23 -5.48 -31.55
CA LEU A 681 -1.87 -4.64 -30.41
C LEU A 681 -1.34 -3.28 -30.88
N ASN A 682 -0.85 -3.16 -32.11
CA ASN A 682 -0.39 -1.87 -32.60
C ASN A 682 -1.53 -0.93 -33.01
N ASN A 683 -2.79 -1.39 -33.10
CA ASN A 683 -3.91 -0.56 -33.53
C ASN A 683 -4.07 0.69 -32.64
N ALA A 684 -3.86 0.55 -31.33
CA ALA A 684 -3.92 1.68 -30.40
C ALA A 684 -2.91 2.78 -30.72
N PHE A 685 -1.72 2.45 -31.25
CA PHE A 685 -0.72 3.45 -31.66
C PHE A 685 -1.15 4.23 -32.91
N ASP A 686 -2.04 3.66 -33.72
CA ASP A 686 -2.45 4.19 -35.02
C ASP A 686 -3.79 4.93 -34.95
N GLU A 687 -4.52 4.78 -33.84
CA GLU A 687 -5.69 5.59 -33.50
C GLU A 687 -5.25 6.98 -33.03
N THR A 688 -5.29 7.96 -33.95
CA THR A 688 -5.01 9.38 -33.67
C THR A 688 -6.16 10.11 -32.99
#